data_AF-A0A9D4Y5V3-F1
#
_entry.id   AF-A0A9D4Y5V3-F1
#
_cell.length_a   1.000
_cell.length_b   1.000
_cell.length_c   1.000
_cell.angle_alpha   90.00
_cell.angle_beta   90.00
_cell.angle_gamma   90.00
#
_symmetry.space_group_name_H-M   'P 1'
#
loop_
_entity.id
_entity.type
_entity.pdbx_description
1 polymer ?
#
loop_
_entity_poly.entity_id
_entity_poly.type
_entity_poly.pdbx_seq_one_letter_code
_entity_poly.pdbx_strand_id
1 'polypeptide(L)'
;MHMLLLGIALLEYLKSISGTAVGLLMQDYGCWLSMKAARIESKGVTLGFRAPQFQLPEPLTGKVWALEDFEAHPALLVMFICNHCPFVKYLKKDIVKLTKFYMKKGLAVVAISSNSAATHPQDGPEFMAEDAKLFGYPFPYLYDESQEVARDFGAVCTPEFYVFKKDGRRPFELVYHGQFDDSRPSNNNIPVTGRDLSLAIDRVLSGQLVPSEQKPRYLAIELGYPFLRKINATDTKTYATRTIIFLQNDGTLKPLAIELSKPHPQADSFGPVSKVYMPVSEGVEASIWFLAKAFVVVNDATHHQLCSQWLNTHAVVEPFIIATNRHLSVVHPIHKLLLPHYRDTMNINVLARNVLVNAEGIIESTFLGGAYSVEMSSFVYKDWVFTEQGLPHDLLKRGVAVEDPTSPQCLHLLIEDYPYAVDGLDIWVAIKLWVEEYVNFYYKSDAAIVQDSELQAFWKEVVEVGHGDLKNATWWFKMQNRVELIEACAILIWIASALHAAVNFGQYPYGGYILNRPTKSRRLMPEKGSAEYDEVSKNFQKAYLKTITPKNDALTDLTILEVLSRHASDEQYLGQRNEGELWTSDSLPLESFKRFGRKLAEIEQKLIGRNNDESLRNRYGPVKMPYTLLYPSSEEGLTCRGIPNSISI
;
A
#
# COMPACT_ATOMS: atom_id res chain seq x y z
N MET A 1 -6.25 -40.43 -5.88
CA MET A 1 -5.17 -41.03 -5.06
C MET A 1 -3.79 -40.53 -5.47
N HIS A 2 -3.45 -40.51 -6.76
CA HIS A 2 -2.18 -39.92 -7.25
C HIS A 2 -2.03 -38.40 -7.01
N MET A 3 -3.08 -37.59 -7.20
CA MET A 3 -3.06 -36.15 -6.81
C MET A 3 -2.95 -35.93 -5.29
N LEU A 4 -3.46 -36.86 -4.48
CA LEU A 4 -3.35 -36.79 -3.02
C LEU A 4 -1.90 -37.03 -2.58
N LEU A 5 -1.21 -37.98 -3.22
CA LEU A 5 0.20 -38.31 -2.97
C LEU A 5 1.17 -37.22 -3.46
N LEU A 6 0.90 -36.59 -4.60
CA LEU A 6 1.62 -35.38 -5.06
C LEU A 6 1.40 -34.20 -4.11
N GLY A 7 0.19 -34.02 -3.59
CA GLY A 7 -0.09 -33.02 -2.55
C GLY A 7 0.62 -33.31 -1.22
N ILE A 8 0.77 -34.58 -0.84
CA ILE A 8 1.51 -35.02 0.37
C ILE A 8 3.00 -34.66 0.26
N ALA A 9 3.64 -35.00 -0.86
CA ALA A 9 5.05 -34.68 -1.10
C ALA A 9 5.29 -33.15 -1.19
N LEU A 10 4.36 -32.41 -1.80
CA LEU A 10 4.46 -30.96 -1.93
C LEU A 10 4.28 -30.25 -0.57
N LEU A 11 3.35 -30.69 0.29
CA LEU A 11 3.16 -30.09 1.62
C LEU A 11 4.34 -30.35 2.58
N GLU A 12 4.98 -31.53 2.52
CA GLU A 12 6.20 -31.80 3.29
C GLU A 12 7.41 -31.03 2.72
N TYR A 13 7.49 -30.88 1.40
CA TYR A 13 8.46 -30.01 0.71
C TYR A 13 8.27 -28.51 1.05
N LEU A 14 7.01 -28.04 1.14
CA LEU A 14 6.68 -26.68 1.56
C LEU A 14 6.96 -26.41 3.05
N LYS A 15 7.02 -27.44 3.89
CA LYS A 15 7.49 -27.35 5.29
C LYS A 15 9.01 -27.26 5.37
N SER A 16 9.74 -27.98 4.53
CA SER A 16 11.21 -28.02 4.56
C SER A 16 11.88 -26.81 3.90
N ILE A 17 11.15 -26.05 3.07
CA ILE A 17 11.68 -24.86 2.42
C ILE A 17 11.20 -23.61 3.16
N SER A 18 12.13 -22.97 3.85
CA SER A 18 11.97 -21.71 4.57
C SER A 18 11.59 -20.49 3.68
N GLY A 19 11.38 -20.69 2.37
CA GLY A 19 11.13 -19.64 1.38
C GLY A 19 10.02 -19.88 0.34
N THR A 20 9.34 -21.03 0.32
CA THR A 20 8.38 -21.35 -0.78
C THR A 20 7.08 -20.57 -0.75
N ALA A 21 6.53 -20.30 0.44
CA ALA A 21 5.36 -19.45 0.54
C ALA A 21 5.65 -17.97 0.17
N VAL A 22 6.93 -17.60 0.04
CA VAL A 22 7.37 -16.20 -0.08
C VAL A 22 7.77 -15.84 -1.50
N GLY A 23 8.36 -16.79 -2.23
CA GLY A 23 8.50 -16.62 -3.67
C GLY A 23 7.14 -16.59 -4.40
N LEU A 24 6.14 -17.28 -3.86
CA LEU A 24 4.73 -17.09 -4.24
C LEU A 24 4.22 -15.70 -3.81
N LEU A 25 4.64 -15.19 -2.63
CA LEU A 25 4.35 -13.82 -2.11
C LEU A 25 4.89 -12.64 -2.94
N MET A 26 5.47 -12.85 -4.13
CA MET A 26 5.84 -11.72 -5.02
C MET A 26 5.35 -11.87 -6.45
N GLN A 27 5.21 -13.09 -6.94
CA GLN A 27 4.58 -13.35 -8.23
C GLN A 27 3.06 -13.11 -8.21
N ASP A 28 2.43 -13.39 -7.06
CA ASP A 28 0.98 -13.31 -6.85
C ASP A 28 0.56 -12.10 -5.99
N TYR A 29 1.50 -11.23 -5.58
CA TYR A 29 1.28 -10.30 -4.45
C TYR A 29 1.89 -8.92 -4.66
N GLY A 30 2.68 -8.75 -5.72
CA GLY A 30 3.22 -7.47 -6.14
C GLY A 30 2.16 -6.43 -6.55
N CYS A 31 1.03 -6.86 -7.12
CA CYS A 31 -0.08 -5.96 -7.44
C CYS A 31 -1.11 -5.84 -6.29
N TRP A 32 -1.06 -6.75 -5.32
CA TRP A 32 -2.23 -7.14 -4.51
C TRP A 32 -2.09 -6.82 -3.03
N LEU A 33 -0.87 -6.89 -2.49
CA LEU A 33 -0.60 -6.29 -1.19
C LEU A 33 -0.55 -4.78 -1.36
N SER A 34 -1.14 -4.06 -0.41
CA SER A 34 -0.66 -2.73 -0.02
C SER A 34 0.76 -2.89 0.55
N MET A 35 1.73 -3.19 -0.31
CA MET A 35 3.15 -3.20 0.04
C MET A 35 3.54 -1.77 0.28
N LYS A 36 3.29 -1.25 1.49
CA LYS A 36 3.97 -0.05 1.95
C LYS A 36 5.38 -0.46 2.36
N ALA A 37 6.36 -0.22 1.50
CA ALA A 37 7.73 -0.14 1.98
C ALA A 37 7.79 1.06 2.91
N ALA A 38 7.79 0.75 4.19
CA ALA A 38 7.87 1.76 5.21
C ALA A 38 9.33 2.25 5.30
N ARG A 39 9.64 3.26 4.49
CA ARG A 39 10.36 4.41 5.04
C ARG A 39 9.33 5.19 5.85
N ILE A 40 9.28 4.99 7.16
CA ILE A 40 8.80 6.08 8.01
C ILE A 40 9.97 7.05 8.11
N GLU A 41 10.21 7.77 7.03
CA GLU A 41 10.75 9.11 7.09
C GLU A 41 9.52 10.02 7.16
N SER A 42 9.55 10.99 8.08
CA SER A 42 8.81 12.24 7.93
C SER A 42 8.89 12.67 6.47
N LYS A 43 7.76 12.93 5.80
CA LYS A 43 7.75 13.30 4.38
C LYS A 43 8.80 14.41 4.16
N GLY A 44 9.82 14.13 3.34
CA GLY A 44 10.79 15.12 2.89
C GLY A 44 12.05 15.33 3.72
N VAL A 45 12.35 14.49 4.72
CA VAL A 45 13.50 14.73 5.61
C VAL A 45 14.62 13.71 5.39
N THR A 46 15.62 14.09 4.59
CA THR A 46 16.87 13.34 4.44
C THR A 46 17.90 13.78 5.48
N LEU A 47 18.85 12.92 5.84
CA LEU A 47 20.01 13.36 6.65
C LEU A 47 20.73 14.51 5.91
N GLY A 48 21.08 15.56 6.65
CA GLY A 48 21.53 16.84 6.09
C GLY A 48 20.43 17.89 5.90
N PHE A 49 19.16 17.54 6.16
CA PHE A 49 18.05 18.49 6.22
C PHE A 49 18.33 19.60 7.23
N ARG A 50 18.12 20.86 6.83
CA ARG A 50 18.30 22.01 7.72
C ARG A 50 17.09 22.13 8.63
N ALA A 51 17.32 22.36 9.92
CA ALA A 51 16.23 22.62 10.86
C ALA A 51 15.37 23.80 10.35
N PRO A 52 14.06 23.61 10.15
CA PRO A 52 13.14 24.68 9.79
C PRO A 52 13.14 25.77 10.84
N GLN A 53 12.97 27.01 10.37
CA GLN A 53 12.77 28.13 11.26
C GLN A 53 11.41 28.01 11.95
N PHE A 54 11.38 28.31 13.24
CA PHE A 54 10.13 28.34 14.00
C PHE A 54 10.18 29.47 15.01
N GLN A 55 8.99 29.98 15.36
CA GLN A 55 8.80 30.91 16.46
C GLN A 55 7.49 30.53 17.16
N LEU A 56 7.60 29.87 18.31
CA LEU A 56 6.44 29.28 18.98
C LEU A 56 6.37 29.69 20.47
N PRO A 57 5.16 29.90 21.03
CA PRO A 57 4.98 30.20 22.43
C PRO A 57 5.18 28.95 23.30
N GLU A 58 5.83 29.13 24.45
CA GLU A 58 5.84 28.16 25.54
C GLU A 58 4.69 28.47 26.52
N PRO A 59 3.66 27.61 26.64
CA PRO A 59 2.53 27.87 27.52
C PRO A 59 2.89 28.04 29.00
N LEU A 60 3.95 27.36 29.47
CA LEU A 60 4.36 27.39 30.88
C LEU A 60 4.87 28.76 31.33
N THR A 61 5.68 29.41 30.49
CA THR A 61 6.39 30.64 30.84
C THR A 61 5.84 31.87 30.11
N GLY A 62 5.08 31.65 29.02
CA GLY A 62 4.67 32.69 28.08
C GLY A 62 5.80 33.19 27.17
N LYS A 63 7.03 32.66 27.31
CA LYS A 63 8.15 33.04 26.45
C LYS A 63 7.93 32.47 25.05
N VAL A 64 8.17 33.29 24.03
CA VAL A 64 8.27 32.83 22.65
C VAL A 64 9.71 32.39 22.39
N TRP A 65 9.87 31.19 21.85
CA TRP A 65 11.16 30.60 21.52
C TRP A 65 11.31 30.49 20.01
N ALA A 66 12.50 30.80 19.52
CA ALA A 66 12.87 30.63 18.12
C ALA A 66 14.05 29.67 17.96
N LEU A 67 14.31 29.17 16.74
CA LEU A 67 15.44 28.28 16.48
C LEU A 67 16.78 28.94 16.89
N GLU A 68 16.87 30.26 16.73
CA GLU A 68 18.05 31.07 17.08
C GLU A 68 18.42 31.00 18.56
N ASP A 69 17.44 30.78 19.46
CA ASP A 69 17.70 30.66 20.90
C ASP A 69 18.58 29.43 21.24
N PHE A 70 18.65 28.45 20.34
CA PHE A 70 19.41 27.23 20.54
C PHE A 70 20.78 27.25 19.86
N GLU A 71 21.10 28.30 19.10
CA GLU A 71 22.27 28.35 18.22
C GLU A 71 23.63 28.30 18.92
N ALA A 72 23.68 28.60 20.22
CA ALA A 72 24.92 28.49 21.01
C ALA A 72 25.36 27.04 21.27
N HIS A 73 24.49 26.05 20.98
CA HIS A 73 24.75 24.65 21.28
C HIS A 73 25.25 23.88 20.04
N PRO A 74 26.19 22.95 20.21
CA PRO A 74 26.71 22.12 19.11
C PRO A 74 25.70 21.06 18.61
N ALA A 75 24.64 20.79 19.37
CA ALA A 75 23.61 19.83 19.02
C ALA A 75 22.24 20.31 19.51
N LEU A 76 21.19 19.99 18.75
CA LEU A 76 19.80 20.29 19.10
C LEU A 76 18.94 19.03 18.93
N LEU A 77 18.19 18.68 19.96
CA LEU A 77 17.13 17.68 19.91
C LEU A 77 15.78 18.38 19.83
N VAL A 78 15.10 18.24 18.69
CA VAL A 78 13.69 18.65 18.53
C VAL A 78 12.81 17.41 18.69
N MET A 79 11.77 17.50 19.52
CA MET A 79 10.86 16.40 19.78
C MET A 79 9.42 16.83 19.51
N PHE A 80 8.69 16.10 18.67
CA PHE A 80 7.24 16.27 18.57
C PHE A 80 6.57 15.31 19.56
N ILE A 81 5.91 15.87 20.58
CA ILE A 81 5.26 15.11 21.65
C ILE A 81 3.86 15.67 21.94
N CYS A 82 3.05 14.90 22.66
CA CYS A 82 1.73 15.35 23.10
C CYS A 82 1.35 14.74 24.45
N ASN A 83 0.31 15.26 25.07
CA ASN A 83 -0.11 14.84 26.40
C ASN A 83 -0.95 13.58 26.37
N HIS A 84 -1.66 13.29 25.27
CA HIS A 84 -2.58 12.16 25.20
C HIS A 84 -1.96 10.85 24.68
N CYS A 85 -0.93 10.91 23.83
CA CYS A 85 -0.39 9.73 23.16
C CYS A 85 0.16 8.71 24.18
N PRO A 86 -0.28 7.43 24.10
CA PRO A 86 0.17 6.40 25.04
C PRO A 86 1.67 6.15 24.97
N PHE A 87 2.31 6.31 23.81
CA PHE A 87 3.77 6.20 23.67
C PHE A 87 4.51 7.36 24.34
N VAL A 88 4.02 8.59 24.19
CA VAL A 88 4.60 9.74 24.88
C VAL A 88 4.46 9.56 26.39
N LYS A 89 3.24 9.29 26.88
CA LYS A 89 2.95 9.04 28.30
C LYS A 89 3.89 8.00 28.92
N TYR A 90 4.15 6.92 28.18
CA TYR A 90 5.08 5.86 28.58
C TYR A 90 6.53 6.36 28.71
N LEU A 91 6.98 7.24 27.81
CA LEU A 91 8.37 7.72 27.76
C LEU A 91 8.64 9.00 28.56
N LYS A 92 7.64 9.75 29.05
CA LYS A 92 7.82 11.08 29.68
C LYS A 92 8.93 11.13 30.73
N LYS A 93 8.95 10.17 31.66
CA LYS A 93 9.96 10.12 32.75
C LYS A 93 11.37 9.90 32.19
N ASP A 94 11.50 9.04 31.20
CA ASP A 94 12.78 8.69 30.59
C ASP A 94 13.29 9.77 29.64
N ILE A 95 12.40 10.48 28.93
CA ILE A 95 12.73 11.70 28.19
C ILE A 95 13.32 12.74 29.15
N VAL A 96 12.68 13.00 30.28
CA VAL A 96 13.21 13.95 31.29
C VAL A 96 14.57 13.50 31.82
N LYS A 97 14.73 12.21 32.13
CA LYS A 97 16.00 11.67 32.62
C LYS A 97 17.13 11.81 31.59
N LEU A 98 16.87 11.44 30.34
CA LEU A 98 17.82 11.48 29.23
C LEU A 98 18.22 12.92 28.91
N THR A 99 17.24 13.81 28.75
CA THR A 99 17.49 15.22 28.41
C THR A 99 18.24 15.95 29.52
N LYS A 100 17.90 15.76 30.81
CA LYS A 100 18.68 16.31 31.94
C LYS A 100 20.14 15.87 31.93
N PHE A 101 20.42 14.65 31.47
CA PHE A 101 21.78 14.13 31.38
C PHE A 101 22.55 14.78 30.23
N TYR A 102 21.97 14.86 29.03
CA TYR A 102 22.65 15.38 27.85
C TYR A 102 22.71 16.89 27.76
N MET A 103 21.75 17.62 28.34
CA MET A 103 21.82 19.09 28.41
C MET A 103 23.06 19.58 29.17
N LYS A 104 23.48 18.85 30.21
CA LYS A 104 24.76 19.12 30.92
C LYS A 104 26.00 18.91 30.06
N LYS A 105 25.88 18.17 28.95
CA LYS A 105 26.94 17.88 27.99
C LYS A 105 26.87 18.77 26.75
N GLY A 106 25.99 19.78 26.73
CA GLY A 106 25.88 20.74 25.63
C GLY A 106 24.80 20.43 24.59
N LEU A 107 23.89 19.48 24.84
CA LEU A 107 22.70 19.29 24.00
C LEU A 107 21.65 20.38 24.30
N ALA A 108 21.22 21.14 23.29
CA ALA A 108 19.97 21.88 23.36
C ALA A 108 18.78 20.95 23.12
N VAL A 109 17.66 21.19 23.80
CA VAL A 109 16.45 20.37 23.65
C VAL A 109 15.23 21.28 23.56
N VAL A 110 14.30 20.96 22.67
CA VAL A 110 12.98 21.59 22.56
C VAL A 110 11.93 20.53 22.25
N ALA A 111 10.77 20.62 22.90
CA ALA A 111 9.62 19.80 22.60
C ALA A 111 8.52 20.66 21.97
N ILE A 112 7.79 20.13 21.00
CA ILE A 112 6.71 20.82 20.28
C ILE A 112 5.47 19.94 20.30
N SER A 113 4.31 20.52 20.61
CA SER A 113 3.01 19.88 20.38
C SER A 113 2.26 20.62 19.29
N SER A 114 1.92 19.90 18.22
CA SER A 114 1.10 20.41 17.10
C SER A 114 -0.28 19.75 17.07
N ASN A 115 -0.73 19.16 18.18
CA ASN A 115 -2.03 18.50 18.24
C ASN A 115 -3.16 19.54 18.37
N SER A 116 -4.29 19.26 17.71
CA SER A 116 -5.46 20.13 17.76
C SER A 116 -6.13 20.07 19.14
N ALA A 117 -6.11 21.17 19.88
CA ALA A 117 -6.80 21.29 21.17
C ALA A 117 -8.33 21.15 21.04
N ALA A 118 -8.90 21.37 19.85
CA ALA A 118 -10.32 21.17 19.60
C ALA A 118 -10.72 19.68 19.65
N THR A 119 -9.87 18.78 19.16
CA THR A 119 -10.13 17.33 19.17
C THR A 119 -9.51 16.64 20.37
N HIS A 120 -8.40 17.17 20.90
CA HIS A 120 -7.66 16.64 22.04
C HIS A 120 -7.38 17.77 23.05
N PRO A 121 -8.37 18.18 23.87
CA PRO A 121 -8.24 19.32 24.77
C PRO A 121 -7.03 19.25 25.71
N GLN A 122 -6.65 18.05 26.13
CA GLN A 122 -5.48 17.78 26.96
C GLN A 122 -4.13 18.18 26.34
N ASP A 123 -4.05 18.39 25.02
CA ASP A 123 -2.86 18.93 24.36
C ASP A 123 -2.93 20.45 24.17
N GLY A 124 -3.94 21.12 24.73
CA GLY A 124 -4.04 22.57 24.72
C GLY A 124 -3.02 23.24 25.66
N PRO A 125 -2.75 24.55 25.46
CA PRO A 125 -1.73 25.29 26.20
C PRO A 125 -1.80 25.14 27.74
N GLU A 126 -3.00 25.19 28.31
CA GLU A 126 -3.21 25.06 29.75
C GLU A 126 -2.69 23.71 30.29
N PHE A 127 -3.14 22.60 29.69
CA PHE A 127 -2.72 21.26 30.09
C PHE A 127 -1.27 20.95 29.73
N MET A 128 -0.71 21.56 28.67
CA MET A 128 0.72 21.49 28.38
C MET A 128 1.56 22.12 29.47
N ALA A 129 1.15 23.29 29.99
CA ALA A 129 1.83 23.94 31.10
C ALA A 129 1.75 23.11 32.38
N GLU A 130 0.60 22.48 32.66
CA GLU A 130 0.46 21.56 33.79
C GLU A 130 1.34 20.32 33.65
N ASP A 131 1.37 19.71 32.47
CA ASP A 131 2.19 18.53 32.19
C ASP A 131 3.68 18.82 32.34
N ALA A 132 4.14 19.95 31.80
CA ALA A 132 5.52 20.41 31.93
C ALA A 132 5.92 20.65 33.39
N LYS A 133 5.03 21.23 34.22
CA LYS A 133 5.24 21.37 35.68
C LYS A 133 5.28 20.01 36.36
N LEU A 134 4.34 19.13 36.05
CA LEU A 134 4.18 17.83 36.69
C LEU A 134 5.40 16.92 36.48
N PHE A 135 5.91 16.86 35.25
CA PHE A 135 7.07 16.03 34.91
C PHE A 135 8.41 16.77 35.06
N GLY A 136 8.38 18.09 35.33
CA GLY A 136 9.56 18.91 35.53
C GLY A 136 10.47 18.92 34.31
N TYR A 137 9.90 19.25 33.15
CA TYR A 137 10.63 19.33 31.88
C TYR A 137 11.78 20.35 31.99
N PRO A 138 13.04 19.93 31.71
CA PRO A 138 14.18 20.84 31.77
C PRO A 138 14.34 21.70 30.50
N PHE A 139 13.44 21.51 29.53
CA PHE A 139 13.44 22.11 28.20
C PHE A 139 12.09 22.79 27.92
N PRO A 140 12.04 23.76 27.00
CA PRO A 140 10.78 24.38 26.60
C PRO A 140 9.85 23.40 25.88
N TYR A 141 8.57 23.42 26.23
CA TYR A 141 7.50 22.66 25.57
C TYR A 141 6.55 23.63 24.86
N LEU A 142 6.71 23.73 23.54
CA LEU A 142 6.13 24.76 22.68
C LEU A 142 4.82 24.29 22.06
N TYR A 143 3.87 25.22 21.88
CA TYR A 143 2.59 24.95 21.24
C TYR A 143 2.57 25.48 19.80
N ASP A 144 2.35 24.59 18.85
CA ASP A 144 2.19 24.88 17.42
C ASP A 144 0.73 24.73 17.02
N GLU A 145 -0.05 25.78 17.26
CA GLU A 145 -1.49 25.83 16.96
C GLU A 145 -1.78 25.66 15.45
N SER A 146 -0.91 26.23 14.60
CA SER A 146 -1.05 26.24 13.14
C SER A 146 -0.75 24.90 12.47
N GLN A 147 0.02 24.06 13.17
CA GLN A 147 0.62 22.82 12.66
C GLN A 147 1.62 23.06 11.51
N GLU A 148 1.99 24.30 11.20
CA GLU A 148 2.95 24.64 10.15
C GLU A 148 4.34 24.12 10.51
N VAL A 149 4.76 24.28 11.76
CA VAL A 149 6.07 23.80 12.20
C VAL A 149 6.16 22.28 12.13
N ALA A 150 5.11 21.55 12.52
CA ALA A 150 5.06 20.10 12.29
C ALA A 150 5.15 19.75 10.80
N ARG A 151 4.44 20.47 9.92
CA ARG A 151 4.51 20.24 8.47
C ARG A 151 5.90 20.52 7.90
N ASP A 152 6.54 21.60 8.33
CA ASP A 152 7.87 21.99 7.86
C ASP A 152 8.94 20.99 8.30
N PHE A 153 8.82 20.45 9.52
CA PHE A 153 9.67 19.35 9.98
C PHE A 153 9.27 17.99 9.39
N GLY A 154 8.15 17.90 8.67
CA GLY A 154 7.59 16.64 8.16
C GLY A 154 7.05 15.71 9.25
N ALA A 155 6.85 16.19 10.47
CA ALA A 155 6.41 15.39 11.61
C ALA A 155 4.96 14.92 11.41
N VAL A 156 4.74 13.62 11.57
CA VAL A 156 3.45 12.97 11.30
C VAL A 156 2.93 12.14 12.47
N CYS A 157 3.75 11.91 13.50
CA CYS A 157 3.33 11.18 14.68
C CYS A 157 3.97 11.71 15.97
N THR A 158 3.55 11.16 17.11
CA THR A 158 4.17 11.44 18.40
C THR A 158 4.41 10.13 19.17
N PRO A 159 5.55 9.96 19.87
CA PRO A 159 6.71 10.86 19.87
C PRO A 159 7.56 10.71 18.60
N GLU A 160 8.11 11.81 18.14
CA GLU A 160 9.05 11.87 17.01
C GLU A 160 10.30 12.66 17.43
N PHE A 161 11.50 12.17 17.10
CA PHE A 161 12.78 12.70 17.63
C PHE A 161 13.75 13.06 16.50
N TYR A 162 14.22 14.30 16.49
CA TYR A 162 15.15 14.85 15.51
C TYR A 162 16.40 15.37 16.21
N VAL A 163 17.57 14.79 15.94
CA VAL A 163 18.86 15.31 16.43
C VAL A 163 19.57 16.01 15.29
N PHE A 164 19.89 17.28 15.53
CA PHE A 164 20.66 18.13 14.63
C PHE A 164 22.06 18.35 15.19
N LYS A 165 23.02 18.45 14.28
CA LYS A 165 24.40 18.84 14.55
C LYS A 165 24.63 20.26 14.05
N LYS A 166 25.42 21.03 14.79
CA LYS A 166 25.94 22.33 14.36
C LYS A 166 27.46 22.34 14.45
N ASP A 167 28.11 22.81 13.39
CA ASP A 167 29.56 22.99 13.33
C ASP A 167 29.91 24.44 13.01
N GLY A 168 30.42 25.17 14.01
CA GLY A 168 30.76 26.59 13.90
C GLY A 168 29.56 27.47 13.50
N ARG A 169 29.70 28.19 12.38
CA ARG A 169 28.65 29.10 11.83
C ARG A 169 27.66 28.41 10.88
N ARG A 170 27.72 27.08 10.73
CA ARG A 170 26.79 26.33 9.87
C ARG A 170 25.40 26.25 10.52
N PRO A 171 24.32 26.12 9.72
CA PRO A 171 22.99 25.84 10.26
C PRO A 171 22.94 24.45 10.92
N PHE A 172 21.90 24.22 11.72
CA PHE A 172 21.59 22.89 12.25
C PHE A 172 21.25 21.92 11.11
N GLU A 173 22.04 20.86 10.97
CA GLU A 173 21.84 19.80 9.98
C GLU A 173 21.39 18.52 10.68
N LEU A 174 20.33 17.89 10.16
CA LEU A 174 19.77 16.69 10.73
C LEU A 174 20.73 15.52 10.57
N VAL A 175 21.02 14.85 11.67
CA VAL A 175 21.93 13.71 11.72
C VAL A 175 21.28 12.46 12.31
N TYR A 176 20.10 12.60 12.91
CA TYR A 176 19.29 11.49 13.37
C TYR A 176 17.81 11.84 13.34
N HIS A 177 17.01 10.96 12.74
CA HIS A 177 15.57 10.95 12.93
C HIS A 177 15.14 9.50 13.19
N GLY A 178 14.59 9.21 14.37
CA GLY A 178 14.28 7.84 14.71
C GLY A 178 13.66 7.62 16.08
N GLN A 179 13.88 6.42 16.61
CA GLN A 179 13.25 5.95 17.84
C GLN A 179 13.97 6.35 19.13
N PHE A 180 13.24 6.40 20.24
CA PHE A 180 13.87 6.52 21.56
C PHE A 180 14.72 5.26 21.88
N ASP A 181 14.09 4.09 21.79
CA ASP A 181 14.66 2.74 21.92
C ASP A 181 13.68 1.67 21.41
N ASP A 182 13.91 0.39 21.73
CA ASP A 182 13.05 -0.75 21.36
C ASP A 182 11.81 -0.95 22.29
N SER A 183 11.66 -0.16 23.36
CA SER A 183 10.55 -0.29 24.33
C SER A 183 9.26 0.35 23.82
N ARG A 184 8.11 -0.22 24.20
CA ARG A 184 6.76 0.19 23.78
C ARG A 184 5.78 -0.05 24.94
N PRO A 185 4.67 0.71 25.02
CA PRO A 185 3.59 0.42 25.97
C PRO A 185 3.02 -1.01 25.87
N SER A 186 3.16 -1.65 24.70
CA SER A 186 2.65 -2.99 24.43
C SER A 186 3.62 -4.13 24.76
N ASN A 187 4.90 -3.85 25.03
CA ASN A 187 5.94 -4.87 25.23
C ASN A 187 6.62 -4.78 26.60
N ASN A 188 5.83 -4.81 27.67
CA ASN A 188 6.21 -4.62 29.10
C ASN A 188 7.43 -5.41 29.64
N ASN A 189 8.01 -6.34 28.88
CA ASN A 189 9.21 -7.08 29.24
C ASN A 189 10.51 -6.42 28.77
N ILE A 190 10.44 -5.35 27.95
CA ILE A 190 11.61 -4.59 27.51
C ILE A 190 11.68 -3.28 28.31
N PRO A 191 12.76 -3.05 29.09
CA PRO A 191 12.90 -1.81 29.84
C PRO A 191 13.16 -0.63 28.89
N VAL A 192 12.68 0.55 29.27
CA VAL A 192 13.07 1.82 28.62
C VAL A 192 14.54 2.07 28.91
N THR A 193 15.34 2.23 27.85
CA THR A 193 16.79 2.42 27.90
C THR A 193 17.24 3.73 27.24
N GLY A 194 16.47 4.27 26.30
CA GLY A 194 16.86 5.39 25.45
C GLY A 194 18.10 5.11 24.59
N ARG A 195 18.42 3.83 24.33
CA ARG A 195 19.69 3.40 23.71
C ARG A 195 19.95 4.07 22.36
N ASP A 196 18.95 4.09 21.48
CA ASP A 196 19.14 4.55 20.10
C ASP A 196 19.31 6.06 20.05
N LEU A 197 18.43 6.79 20.74
CA LEU A 197 18.54 8.24 20.84
C LEU A 197 19.82 8.67 21.58
N SER A 198 20.20 7.97 22.65
CA SER A 198 21.44 8.22 23.38
C SER A 198 22.67 8.04 22.49
N LEU A 199 22.71 6.96 21.72
CA LEU A 199 23.82 6.68 20.81
C LEU A 199 23.97 7.77 19.74
N ALA A 200 22.84 8.24 19.18
CA ALA A 200 22.85 9.37 18.26
C ALA A 200 23.40 10.64 18.92
N ILE A 201 22.89 11.02 20.08
CA ILE A 201 23.34 12.22 20.80
C ILE A 201 24.82 12.13 21.17
N ASP A 202 25.28 11.01 21.73
CA ASP A 202 26.69 10.80 22.10
C ASP A 202 27.62 10.97 20.88
N ARG A 203 27.24 10.44 19.72
CA ARG A 203 28.02 10.59 18.49
C ARG A 203 28.09 12.03 18.01
N VAL A 204 26.96 12.75 18.05
CA VAL A 204 26.92 14.16 17.66
C VAL A 204 27.79 15.00 18.57
N LEU A 205 27.65 14.85 19.89
CA LEU A 205 28.41 15.61 20.88
C LEU A 205 29.91 15.25 20.88
N SER A 206 30.28 14.03 20.50
CA SER A 206 31.69 13.61 20.37
C SER A 206 32.29 13.87 18.99
N GLY A 207 31.53 14.44 18.05
CA GLY A 207 31.98 14.72 16.68
C GLY A 207 32.11 13.49 15.78
N GLN A 208 31.63 12.32 16.22
CA GLN A 208 31.63 11.09 15.43
C GLN A 208 30.51 11.06 14.39
N LEU A 209 30.71 10.29 13.30
CA LEU A 209 29.68 10.06 12.30
C LEU A 209 28.54 9.20 12.88
N VAL A 210 27.31 9.66 12.72
CA VAL A 210 26.10 8.85 12.96
C VAL A 210 25.93 7.90 11.75
N PRO A 211 25.76 6.57 11.94
CA PRO A 211 25.62 5.64 10.83
C PRO A 211 24.37 5.96 10.00
N SER A 212 24.46 5.76 8.68
CA SER A 212 23.35 5.89 7.74
C SER A 212 22.30 4.79 7.90
N GLU A 213 22.66 3.63 8.49
CA GLU A 213 21.73 2.57 8.85
C GLU A 213 20.95 2.96 10.12
N GLN A 214 19.81 3.60 9.91
CA GLN A 214 18.82 3.86 10.94
C GLN A 214 17.73 2.79 10.80
N LYS A 215 17.44 2.02 11.86
CA LYS A 215 16.47 0.91 11.84
C LYS A 215 15.10 1.40 11.29
N PRO A 216 14.65 0.98 10.09
CA PRO A 216 13.34 1.34 9.55
C PRO A 216 12.19 0.53 10.19
N ARG A 217 10.97 1.05 10.14
CA ARG A 217 9.76 0.49 10.82
C ARG A 217 8.59 0.20 9.86
N TYR A 218 8.25 -1.10 9.74
CA TYR A 218 6.94 -1.81 9.61
C TYR A 218 5.94 -1.61 8.42
N LEU A 219 5.54 -2.74 7.82
CA LEU A 219 4.50 -2.97 6.80
C LEU A 219 3.20 -3.49 7.45
N ALA A 220 1.99 -3.04 7.09
CA ALA A 220 0.71 -3.50 7.68
C ALA A 220 -0.48 -3.60 6.70
N ILE A 221 -1.31 -4.64 6.86
CA ILE A 221 -2.65 -4.77 6.25
C ILE A 221 -3.68 -4.45 7.33
N GLU A 222 -4.23 -3.24 7.33
CA GLU A 222 -5.12 -2.75 8.41
C GLU A 222 -6.62 -2.78 8.07
N LEU A 223 -7.01 -3.34 6.91
CA LEU A 223 -8.41 -3.39 6.46
C LEU A 223 -9.37 -4.04 7.48
N GLY A 224 -8.85 -4.98 8.26
CA GLY A 224 -9.68 -5.85 9.09
C GLY A 224 -10.14 -5.21 10.40
N TYR A 225 -9.41 -4.26 10.98
CA TYR A 225 -9.61 -3.94 12.41
C TYR A 225 -11.03 -3.42 12.74
N PRO A 226 -11.63 -2.47 11.99
CA PRO A 226 -12.99 -2.01 12.24
C PRO A 226 -14.06 -3.11 12.09
N PHE A 227 -13.79 -4.12 11.26
CA PHE A 227 -14.71 -5.23 10.96
C PHE A 227 -14.44 -6.48 11.78
N LEU A 228 -13.29 -6.55 12.45
CA LEU A 228 -12.75 -7.78 13.03
C LEU A 228 -13.67 -8.38 14.09
N ARG A 229 -14.26 -7.54 14.94
CA ARG A 229 -15.22 -7.98 15.95
C ARG A 229 -16.51 -8.52 15.33
N LYS A 230 -17.02 -7.85 14.29
CA LYS A 230 -18.23 -8.26 13.56
C LYS A 230 -18.02 -9.60 12.85
N ILE A 231 -16.91 -9.74 12.13
CA ILE A 231 -16.54 -10.97 11.42
C ILE A 231 -16.36 -12.13 12.42
N ASN A 232 -15.60 -11.92 13.49
CA ASN A 232 -15.35 -12.95 14.50
C ASN A 232 -16.59 -13.38 15.30
N ALA A 233 -17.68 -12.60 15.28
CA ALA A 233 -18.97 -12.97 15.87
C ALA A 233 -19.77 -13.97 15.02
N THR A 234 -19.38 -14.18 13.76
CA THR A 234 -19.97 -15.18 12.84
C THR A 234 -19.28 -16.55 12.98
N ASP A 235 -19.56 -17.51 12.09
CA ASP A 235 -18.81 -18.78 12.01
C ASP A 235 -17.39 -18.63 11.44
N THR A 236 -17.05 -17.46 10.90
CA THR A 236 -15.69 -17.14 10.47
C THR A 236 -14.84 -16.64 11.64
N LYS A 237 -13.53 -16.81 11.53
CA LYS A 237 -12.55 -16.36 12.53
C LYS A 237 -11.31 -15.85 11.82
N THR A 238 -10.86 -14.65 12.17
CA THR A 238 -9.71 -14.01 11.56
C THR A 238 -8.98 -13.09 12.55
N TYR A 239 -7.86 -12.57 12.07
CA TYR A 239 -7.03 -11.58 12.72
C TYR A 239 -6.87 -10.39 11.77
N ALA A 240 -6.59 -9.21 12.32
CA ALA A 240 -5.91 -8.18 11.55
C ALA A 240 -4.42 -8.56 11.51
N THR A 241 -3.90 -8.80 10.31
CA THR A 241 -2.56 -9.35 10.12
C THR A 241 -1.56 -8.27 9.72
N ARG A 242 -0.33 -8.41 10.21
CA ARG A 242 0.79 -7.55 9.83
C ARG A 242 2.02 -8.40 9.58
N THR A 243 2.62 -8.29 8.39
CA THR A 243 3.77 -9.12 7.99
C THR A 243 5.00 -8.24 7.84
N ILE A 244 6.10 -8.63 8.47
CA ILE A 244 7.40 -7.97 8.30
C ILE A 244 8.18 -8.74 7.25
N ILE A 245 8.65 -8.04 6.23
CA ILE A 245 9.38 -8.61 5.10
C ILE A 245 10.72 -7.88 4.96
N PHE A 246 11.77 -8.61 4.66
CA PHE A 246 13.14 -8.12 4.50
C PHE A 246 13.64 -8.34 3.08
N LEU A 247 14.18 -7.28 2.47
CA LEU A 247 14.88 -7.36 1.19
C LEU A 247 16.29 -7.88 1.42
N GLN A 248 16.58 -9.07 0.90
CA GLN A 248 17.87 -9.71 1.00
C GLN A 248 18.86 -9.10 0.00
N ASN A 249 20.16 -9.28 0.27
CA ASN A 249 21.23 -8.80 -0.62
C ASN A 249 21.18 -9.45 -2.02
N ASP A 250 20.47 -10.56 -2.18
CA ASP A 250 20.27 -11.23 -3.46
C ASP A 250 19.02 -10.75 -4.20
N GLY A 251 18.40 -9.66 -3.74
CA GLY A 251 17.22 -9.02 -4.34
C GLY A 251 15.89 -9.68 -3.98
N THR A 252 15.88 -10.81 -3.27
CA THR A 252 14.66 -11.53 -2.91
C THR A 252 14.06 -11.06 -1.58
N LEU A 253 12.75 -11.16 -1.41
CA LEU A 253 12.08 -10.84 -0.15
C LEU A 253 11.95 -12.06 0.77
N LYS A 254 12.09 -11.85 2.08
CA LYS A 254 11.94 -12.87 3.13
C LYS A 254 11.08 -12.38 4.30
N PRO A 255 10.00 -13.08 4.71
CA PRO A 255 9.23 -12.74 5.88
C PRO A 255 10.06 -13.00 7.13
N LEU A 256 10.05 -12.05 8.03
CA LEU A 256 10.71 -12.13 9.33
C LEU A 256 9.73 -12.38 10.46
N ALA A 257 8.50 -11.86 10.36
CA ALA A 257 7.51 -11.97 11.41
C ALA A 257 6.09 -11.80 10.87
N ILE A 258 5.12 -12.40 11.53
CA ILE A 258 3.69 -12.14 11.34
C ILE A 258 3.09 -11.80 12.71
N GLU A 259 2.51 -10.62 12.83
CA GLU A 259 1.68 -10.22 13.96
C GLU A 259 0.21 -10.54 13.63
N LEU A 260 -0.43 -11.31 14.52
CA LEU A 260 -1.86 -11.59 14.47
C LEU A 260 -2.55 -10.82 15.59
N SER A 261 -3.33 -9.81 15.22
CA SER A 261 -4.04 -8.92 16.15
C SER A 261 -5.52 -9.27 16.20
N LYS A 262 -6.10 -9.37 17.41
CA LYS A 262 -7.54 -9.54 17.63
C LYS A 262 -8.10 -8.39 18.48
N PRO A 263 -9.41 -8.11 18.43
CA PRO A 263 -10.01 -7.07 19.26
C PRO A 263 -9.81 -7.41 20.74
N HIS A 264 -9.58 -6.41 21.59
CA HIS A 264 -9.49 -6.66 23.02
C HIS A 264 -10.84 -7.21 23.54
N PRO A 265 -10.84 -8.20 24.46
CA PRO A 265 -12.08 -8.84 24.92
C PRO A 265 -13.10 -7.88 25.51
N GLN A 266 -12.64 -6.80 26.16
CA GLN A 266 -13.51 -5.82 26.84
C GLN A 266 -14.17 -4.83 25.87
N ALA A 267 -13.37 -4.08 25.08
CA ALA A 267 -13.86 -3.13 24.08
C ALA A 267 -12.73 -2.75 23.12
N ASP A 268 -13.07 -2.25 21.92
CA ASP A 268 -12.09 -1.87 20.89
C ASP A 268 -11.21 -0.68 21.30
N SER A 269 -11.69 0.16 22.24
CA SER A 269 -10.96 1.30 22.82
C SER A 269 -9.71 0.91 23.60
N PHE A 270 -9.58 -0.36 24.02
CA PHE A 270 -8.39 -0.88 24.70
C PHE A 270 -7.29 -1.31 23.72
N GLY A 271 -7.50 -1.13 22.41
CA GLY A 271 -6.56 -1.55 21.37
C GLY A 271 -6.61 -3.05 21.06
N PRO A 272 -5.75 -3.55 20.16
CA PRO A 272 -5.68 -4.98 19.85
C PRO A 272 -4.95 -5.78 20.93
N VAL A 273 -5.30 -7.06 21.04
CA VAL A 273 -4.44 -8.09 21.63
C VAL A 273 -3.68 -8.75 20.50
N SER A 274 -2.37 -8.54 20.46
CA SER A 274 -1.49 -9.03 19.41
C SER A 274 -0.61 -10.18 19.87
N LYS A 275 -0.32 -11.11 18.96
CA LYS A 275 0.72 -12.13 19.14
C LYS A 275 1.58 -12.20 17.89
N VAL A 276 2.90 -12.25 18.09
CA VAL A 276 3.88 -12.31 17.00
C VAL A 276 4.35 -13.74 16.80
N TYR A 277 4.42 -14.15 15.54
CA TYR A 277 4.88 -15.45 15.08
C TYR A 277 6.10 -15.22 14.20
N MET A 278 7.12 -16.06 14.37
CA MET A 278 8.38 -15.99 13.63
C MET A 278 8.55 -17.26 12.79
N PRO A 279 9.31 -17.22 11.68
CA PRO A 279 9.64 -18.40 10.89
C PRO A 279 10.30 -19.50 11.73
N VAL A 280 9.70 -20.68 11.71
CA VAL A 280 10.25 -21.93 12.28
C VAL A 280 10.05 -23.04 11.24
N SER A 281 11.05 -23.92 11.09
CA SER A 281 11.07 -24.97 10.05
C SER A 281 10.75 -26.37 10.56
N GLU A 282 10.79 -26.60 11.88
CA GLU A 282 10.57 -27.91 12.48
C GLU A 282 9.50 -27.91 13.58
N GLY A 283 9.01 -29.10 13.92
CA GLY A 283 8.07 -29.30 15.02
C GLY A 283 6.67 -28.73 14.80
N VAL A 284 5.90 -28.67 15.88
CA VAL A 284 4.54 -28.09 15.88
C VAL A 284 4.60 -26.58 15.61
N GLU A 285 5.68 -25.91 16.00
CA GLU A 285 5.92 -24.49 15.77
C GLU A 285 6.01 -24.13 14.29
N ALA A 286 6.59 -25.00 13.44
CA ALA A 286 6.56 -24.81 11.98
C ALA A 286 5.13 -24.85 11.42
N SER A 287 4.29 -25.72 11.97
CA SER A 287 2.88 -25.81 11.64
C SER A 287 2.10 -24.57 12.11
N ILE A 288 2.44 -24.02 13.28
CA ILE A 288 1.89 -22.75 13.78
C ILE A 288 2.31 -21.58 12.87
N TRP A 289 3.57 -21.52 12.44
CA TRP A 289 4.04 -20.53 11.46
C TRP A 289 3.29 -20.65 10.13
N PHE A 290 3.03 -21.87 9.67
CA PHE A 290 2.26 -22.10 8.46
C PHE A 290 0.79 -21.61 8.59
N LEU A 291 0.16 -21.83 9.75
CA LEU A 291 -1.17 -21.25 10.03
C LEU A 291 -1.14 -19.71 10.07
N ALA A 292 -0.08 -19.11 10.63
CA ALA A 292 0.05 -17.66 10.67
C ALA A 292 0.08 -17.06 9.25
N LYS A 293 0.82 -17.69 8.33
CA LYS A 293 0.80 -17.33 6.91
C LYS A 293 -0.59 -17.47 6.29
N ALA A 294 -1.34 -18.51 6.60
CA ALA A 294 -2.69 -18.68 6.07
C ALA A 294 -3.63 -17.54 6.47
N PHE A 295 -3.56 -17.04 7.71
CA PHE A 295 -4.35 -15.86 8.10
C PHE A 295 -3.98 -14.60 7.31
N VAL A 296 -2.68 -14.39 7.05
CA VAL A 296 -2.21 -13.31 6.16
C VAL A 296 -2.82 -13.46 4.78
N VAL A 297 -2.77 -14.66 4.20
CA VAL A 297 -3.31 -14.89 2.86
C VAL A 297 -4.83 -14.76 2.81
N VAL A 298 -5.56 -15.15 3.85
CA VAL A 298 -7.01 -14.91 3.92
C VAL A 298 -7.32 -13.41 3.93
N ASN A 299 -6.55 -12.60 4.68
CA ASN A 299 -6.69 -11.14 4.64
C ASN A 299 -6.36 -10.59 3.25
N ASP A 300 -5.27 -11.06 2.64
CA ASP A 300 -4.85 -10.67 1.29
C ASP A 300 -5.94 -11.01 0.26
N ALA A 301 -6.39 -12.27 0.19
CA ALA A 301 -7.41 -12.71 -0.75
C ALA A 301 -8.70 -11.89 -0.64
N THR A 302 -9.09 -11.51 0.58
CA THR A 302 -10.26 -10.65 0.82
C THR A 302 -10.02 -9.22 0.35
N HIS A 303 -8.85 -8.64 0.67
CA HIS A 303 -8.49 -7.29 0.24
C HIS A 303 -8.33 -7.18 -1.28
N HIS A 304 -7.63 -8.14 -1.86
CA HIS A 304 -7.46 -8.34 -3.29
C HIS A 304 -8.81 -8.28 -4.02
N GLN A 305 -9.74 -9.16 -3.66
CA GLN A 305 -10.98 -9.31 -4.41
C GLN A 305 -11.86 -8.07 -4.28
N LEU A 306 -11.98 -7.54 -3.07
CA LEU A 306 -12.89 -6.44 -2.78
C LEU A 306 -12.32 -5.06 -3.13
N CYS A 307 -11.00 -4.89 -3.00
CA CYS A 307 -10.35 -3.59 -3.10
C CYS A 307 -9.47 -3.50 -4.34
N SER A 308 -8.45 -4.35 -4.46
CA SER A 308 -7.49 -4.27 -5.58
C SER A 308 -8.17 -4.55 -6.93
N GLN A 309 -9.09 -5.51 -6.96
CA GLN A 309 -9.85 -5.90 -8.15
C GLN A 309 -11.19 -5.17 -8.21
N TRP A 310 -12.20 -5.56 -7.41
CA TRP A 310 -13.55 -5.01 -7.53
C TRP A 310 -13.60 -3.48 -7.41
N LEU A 311 -13.06 -2.90 -6.33
CA LEU A 311 -13.13 -1.45 -6.14
C LEU A 311 -12.26 -0.70 -7.15
N ASN A 312 -10.94 -0.97 -7.15
CA ASN A 312 -9.95 -0.16 -7.83
C ASN A 312 -9.91 -0.37 -9.36
N THR A 313 -10.66 -1.35 -9.90
CA THR A 313 -10.88 -1.47 -11.34
C THR A 313 -12.36 -1.40 -11.68
N HIS A 314 -13.14 -2.44 -11.38
CA HIS A 314 -14.54 -2.57 -11.83
C HIS A 314 -15.40 -1.38 -11.42
N ALA A 315 -15.49 -1.11 -10.11
CA ALA A 315 -16.43 -0.14 -9.57
C ALA A 315 -16.03 1.31 -9.87
N VAL A 316 -14.74 1.64 -9.80
CA VAL A 316 -14.27 3.01 -10.05
C VAL A 316 -14.26 3.40 -11.52
N VAL A 317 -14.19 2.45 -12.46
CA VAL A 317 -14.22 2.77 -13.90
C VAL A 317 -15.64 3.01 -14.42
N GLU A 318 -16.65 2.30 -13.91
CA GLU A 318 -18.03 2.37 -14.41
C GLU A 318 -18.61 3.81 -14.47
N PRO A 319 -18.36 4.72 -13.49
CA PRO A 319 -18.76 6.12 -13.58
C PRO A 319 -18.20 6.88 -14.79
N PHE A 320 -16.95 6.61 -15.19
CA PHE A 320 -16.34 7.23 -16.37
C PHE A 320 -17.01 6.77 -17.66
N ILE A 321 -17.44 5.50 -17.73
CA ILE A 321 -18.15 4.95 -18.88
C ILE A 321 -19.49 5.66 -19.07
N ILE A 322 -20.24 5.79 -17.96
CA ILE A 322 -21.54 6.43 -17.94
C ILE A 322 -21.42 7.89 -18.40
N ALA A 323 -20.50 8.65 -17.79
CA ALA A 323 -20.29 10.06 -18.14
C ALA A 323 -19.78 10.23 -19.58
N THR A 324 -18.89 9.36 -20.06
CA THR A 324 -18.39 9.40 -21.45
C THR A 324 -19.54 9.30 -22.44
N ASN A 325 -20.43 8.33 -22.25
CA ASN A 325 -21.57 8.13 -23.15
C ASN A 325 -22.64 9.21 -23.04
N ARG A 326 -22.72 9.93 -21.91
CA ARG A 326 -23.69 11.01 -21.68
C ARG A 326 -23.24 12.37 -22.18
N HIS A 327 -21.94 12.62 -22.19
CA HIS A 327 -21.39 13.95 -22.45
C HIS A 327 -20.46 14.05 -23.64
N LEU A 328 -19.78 12.98 -24.05
CA LEU A 328 -18.88 13.01 -25.20
C LEU A 328 -19.55 12.34 -26.39
N SER A 329 -19.76 13.10 -27.47
CA SER A 329 -20.29 12.58 -28.73
C SER A 329 -19.40 11.46 -29.29
N VAL A 330 -19.97 10.53 -30.07
CA VAL A 330 -19.20 9.44 -30.71
C VAL A 330 -18.12 9.94 -31.67
N VAL A 331 -18.22 11.20 -32.13
CA VAL A 331 -17.17 11.84 -32.95
C VAL A 331 -16.11 12.55 -32.12
N HIS A 332 -16.34 12.76 -30.82
CA HIS A 332 -15.42 13.45 -29.92
C HIS A 332 -14.10 12.67 -29.79
N PRO A 333 -12.94 13.32 -29.87
CA PRO A 333 -11.65 12.62 -29.84
C PRO A 333 -11.45 11.81 -28.55
N ILE A 334 -11.80 12.38 -27.39
CA ILE A 334 -11.68 11.66 -26.10
C ILE A 334 -12.67 10.49 -25.99
N HIS A 335 -13.85 10.56 -26.62
CA HIS A 335 -14.74 9.40 -26.73
C HIS A 335 -14.05 8.27 -27.51
N LYS A 336 -13.50 8.59 -28.70
CA LYS A 336 -12.81 7.61 -29.55
C LYS A 336 -11.58 6.99 -28.87
N LEU A 337 -10.85 7.77 -28.07
CA LEU A 337 -9.70 7.32 -27.30
C LEU A 337 -10.10 6.33 -26.22
N LEU A 338 -11.13 6.63 -25.43
CA LEU A 338 -11.51 5.87 -24.24
C LEU A 338 -12.42 4.68 -24.54
N LEU A 339 -13.22 4.73 -25.61
CA LEU A 339 -14.24 3.73 -25.94
C LEU A 339 -13.72 2.27 -25.95
N PRO A 340 -12.56 1.92 -26.54
CA PRO A 340 -12.06 0.55 -26.52
C PRO A 340 -11.83 0.02 -25.09
N HIS A 341 -11.52 0.92 -24.16
CA HIS A 341 -11.19 0.59 -22.78
C HIS A 341 -12.42 0.39 -21.89
N TYR A 342 -13.62 0.45 -22.45
CA TYR A 342 -14.90 0.25 -21.76
C TYR A 342 -15.66 -1.00 -22.19
N ARG A 343 -15.12 -1.77 -23.15
CA ARG A 343 -15.76 -2.98 -23.67
C ARG A 343 -16.14 -3.91 -22.51
N ASP A 344 -17.42 -4.29 -22.48
CA ASP A 344 -18.04 -5.22 -21.53
C ASP A 344 -18.02 -4.84 -20.04
N THR A 345 -17.34 -3.76 -19.62
CA THR A 345 -17.22 -3.38 -18.20
C THR A 345 -18.56 -3.14 -17.50
N MET A 346 -19.49 -2.43 -18.12
CA MET A 346 -20.84 -2.27 -17.54
C MET A 346 -21.60 -3.61 -17.49
N ASN A 347 -21.43 -4.45 -18.51
CA ASN A 347 -22.12 -5.74 -18.60
C ASN A 347 -21.64 -6.69 -17.49
N ILE A 348 -20.33 -6.83 -17.33
CA ILE A 348 -19.75 -7.68 -16.28
C ILE A 348 -20.06 -7.13 -14.89
N ASN A 349 -20.05 -5.81 -14.69
CA ASN A 349 -20.40 -5.22 -13.41
C ASN A 349 -21.88 -5.43 -13.04
N VAL A 350 -22.80 -5.38 -14.02
CA VAL A 350 -24.22 -5.75 -13.79
C VAL A 350 -24.34 -7.21 -13.37
N LEU A 351 -23.62 -8.12 -14.04
CA LEU A 351 -23.60 -9.54 -13.65
C LEU A 351 -23.04 -9.70 -12.24
N ALA A 352 -21.91 -9.06 -11.93
CA ALA A 352 -21.31 -9.11 -10.61
C ALA A 352 -22.29 -8.62 -9.52
N ARG A 353 -23.00 -7.51 -9.75
CA ARG A 353 -24.04 -7.02 -8.83
C ARG A 353 -25.22 -7.98 -8.65
N ASN A 354 -25.46 -8.89 -9.58
CA ASN A 354 -26.60 -9.82 -9.53
C ASN A 354 -26.23 -11.20 -8.98
N VAL A 355 -24.99 -11.67 -9.18
CA VAL A 355 -24.59 -13.04 -8.80
C VAL A 355 -23.35 -13.13 -7.92
N LEU A 356 -22.50 -12.09 -7.91
CA LEU A 356 -21.18 -12.14 -7.27
C LEU A 356 -21.16 -11.39 -5.93
N VAL A 357 -21.48 -10.09 -5.95
CA VAL A 357 -21.40 -9.18 -4.80
C VAL A 357 -22.76 -8.83 -4.19
N ASN A 358 -23.84 -9.48 -4.65
CA ASN A 358 -25.17 -9.35 -4.04
C ASN A 358 -25.25 -10.04 -2.68
N ALA A 359 -26.31 -9.72 -1.94
CA ALA A 359 -26.68 -10.44 -0.73
C ALA A 359 -26.82 -11.94 -1.02
N GLU A 360 -26.19 -12.79 -0.21
CA GLU A 360 -26.10 -14.25 -0.40
C GLU A 360 -25.40 -14.69 -1.70
N GLY A 361 -24.73 -13.76 -2.38
CA GLY A 361 -23.93 -14.02 -3.58
C GLY A 361 -22.65 -14.80 -3.28
N ILE A 362 -21.85 -15.03 -4.33
CA ILE A 362 -20.61 -15.81 -4.23
C ILE A 362 -19.65 -15.19 -3.20
N ILE A 363 -19.36 -13.90 -3.29
CA ILE A 363 -18.35 -13.26 -2.42
C ILE A 363 -18.79 -13.30 -0.95
N GLU A 364 -20.05 -12.97 -0.66
CA GLU A 364 -20.57 -13.05 0.70
C GLU A 364 -20.55 -14.49 1.23
N SER A 365 -20.88 -15.47 0.40
CA SER A 365 -20.97 -16.87 0.84
C SER A 365 -19.61 -17.54 1.00
N THR A 366 -18.56 -17.15 0.25
CA THR A 366 -17.28 -17.88 0.22
C THR A 366 -16.08 -17.12 0.80
N PHE A 367 -16.11 -15.78 0.89
CA PHE A 367 -15.00 -14.98 1.43
C PHE A 367 -15.15 -14.67 2.92
N LEU A 368 -14.04 -14.25 3.52
CA LEU A 368 -13.95 -13.92 4.95
C LEU A 368 -14.97 -12.85 5.40
N GLY A 369 -15.22 -11.83 4.57
CA GLY A 369 -16.03 -10.68 4.95
C GLY A 369 -17.51 -11.00 5.20
N GLY A 370 -18.04 -12.08 4.61
CA GLY A 370 -19.46 -12.40 4.69
C GLY A 370 -20.33 -11.23 4.21
N ALA A 371 -21.42 -10.96 4.94
CA ALA A 371 -22.31 -9.82 4.70
C ALA A 371 -21.62 -8.45 4.76
N TYR A 372 -20.43 -8.36 5.36
CA TYR A 372 -19.67 -7.11 5.48
C TYR A 372 -18.74 -6.85 4.28
N SER A 373 -18.64 -7.78 3.33
CA SER A 373 -17.64 -7.72 2.26
C SER A 373 -17.72 -6.43 1.42
N VAL A 374 -18.90 -6.06 0.94
CA VAL A 374 -19.05 -4.82 0.14
C VAL A 374 -18.96 -3.55 1.00
N GLU A 375 -19.34 -3.61 2.28
CA GLU A 375 -19.13 -2.50 3.23
C GLU A 375 -17.62 -2.24 3.43
N MET A 376 -16.79 -3.28 3.44
CA MET A 376 -15.34 -3.14 3.54
C MET A 376 -14.74 -2.39 2.35
N SER A 377 -15.19 -2.65 1.11
CA SER A 377 -14.70 -1.91 -0.05
C SER A 377 -15.15 -0.44 0.00
N SER A 378 -16.38 -0.17 0.42
CA SER A 378 -16.86 1.20 0.66
C SER A 378 -16.05 1.93 1.74
N PHE A 379 -15.64 1.23 2.81
CA PHE A 379 -14.75 1.79 3.83
C PHE A 379 -13.40 2.21 3.24
N VAL A 380 -12.81 1.39 2.37
CA VAL A 380 -11.53 1.67 1.69
C VAL A 380 -11.67 2.81 0.68
N TYR A 381 -12.81 2.89 -0.02
CA TYR A 381 -13.06 3.94 -1.01
C TYR A 381 -12.97 5.36 -0.44
N LYS A 382 -13.20 5.55 0.87
CA LYS A 382 -13.04 6.85 1.53
C LYS A 382 -11.62 7.43 1.41
N ASP A 383 -10.62 6.57 1.31
CA ASP A 383 -9.21 6.94 1.17
C ASP A 383 -8.69 6.74 -0.28
N TRP A 384 -9.58 6.45 -1.23
CA TRP A 384 -9.24 6.33 -2.64
C TRP A 384 -8.93 7.70 -3.23
N VAL A 385 -7.88 7.76 -4.06
CA VAL A 385 -7.36 8.99 -4.66
C VAL A 385 -7.07 8.72 -6.13
N PHE A 386 -7.84 9.35 -7.04
CA PHE A 386 -7.74 9.09 -8.48
C PHE A 386 -6.32 9.33 -9.03
N THR A 387 -5.69 10.43 -8.64
CA THR A 387 -4.35 10.82 -9.13
C THR A 387 -3.24 9.89 -8.70
N GLU A 388 -3.47 9.09 -7.65
CA GLU A 388 -2.53 8.10 -7.14
C GLU A 388 -2.74 6.71 -7.75
N GLN A 389 -3.71 6.54 -8.66
CA GLN A 389 -3.95 5.25 -9.35
C GLN A 389 -3.01 5.03 -10.53
N GLY A 390 -2.31 6.07 -11.00
CA GLY A 390 -1.22 5.92 -11.95
C GLY A 390 -0.04 5.20 -11.30
N LEU A 391 0.53 4.21 -11.99
CA LEU A 391 1.55 3.31 -11.41
C LEU A 391 2.73 4.04 -10.74
N PRO A 392 3.35 5.09 -11.33
CA PRO A 392 4.43 5.81 -10.66
C PRO A 392 4.04 6.38 -9.30
N HIS A 393 2.87 7.03 -9.21
CA HIS A 393 2.38 7.64 -7.98
C HIS A 393 2.01 6.58 -6.93
N ASP A 394 1.43 5.44 -7.35
CA ASP A 394 1.19 4.31 -6.46
C ASP A 394 2.51 3.77 -5.86
N LEU A 395 3.54 3.55 -6.68
CA LEU A 395 4.84 3.03 -6.22
C LEU A 395 5.52 3.99 -5.23
N LEU A 396 5.45 5.30 -5.48
CA LEU A 396 5.96 6.34 -4.58
C LEU A 396 5.15 6.42 -3.28
N LYS A 397 3.81 6.43 -3.36
CA LYS A 397 2.90 6.44 -2.21
C LYS A 397 3.14 5.25 -1.28
N ARG A 398 3.38 4.09 -1.89
CA ARG A 398 3.72 2.86 -1.20
C ARG A 398 5.16 2.85 -0.69
N GLY A 399 6.00 3.81 -1.04
CA GLY A 399 7.39 3.88 -0.60
C GLY A 399 8.26 2.75 -1.15
N VAL A 400 7.80 2.01 -2.17
CA VAL A 400 8.56 0.96 -2.87
C VAL A 400 9.39 1.53 -4.03
N ALA A 401 9.23 2.83 -4.28
CA ALA A 401 10.08 3.64 -5.14
C ALA A 401 10.39 4.98 -4.45
N VAL A 402 11.42 5.66 -4.91
CA VAL A 402 11.76 7.04 -4.57
C VAL A 402 11.82 7.88 -5.83
N GLU A 403 11.60 9.19 -5.72
CA GLU A 403 11.74 10.09 -6.85
C GLU A 403 13.18 10.09 -7.35
N ASP A 404 13.33 10.00 -8.67
CA ASP A 404 14.61 10.10 -9.36
C ASP A 404 14.39 10.86 -10.67
N PRO A 405 14.61 12.19 -10.67
CA PRO A 405 14.43 13.01 -11.87
C PRO A 405 15.36 12.63 -13.03
N THR A 406 16.40 11.82 -12.77
CA THR A 406 17.36 11.39 -13.80
C THR A 406 16.90 10.13 -14.52
N SER A 407 15.94 9.38 -13.97
CA SER A 407 15.39 8.20 -14.61
C SER A 407 14.28 8.58 -15.60
N PRO A 408 14.10 7.84 -16.72
CA PRO A 408 13.03 8.10 -17.68
C PRO A 408 11.62 8.04 -17.08
N GLN A 409 11.45 7.30 -15.98
CA GLN A 409 10.18 7.13 -15.26
C GLN A 409 10.03 8.11 -14.08
N CYS A 410 10.99 9.02 -13.87
CA CYS A 410 11.07 9.96 -12.75
C CYS A 410 11.09 9.28 -11.36
N LEU A 411 11.43 8.00 -11.30
CA LEU A 411 11.53 7.23 -10.06
C LEU A 411 12.61 6.14 -10.13
N HIS A 412 13.06 5.70 -8.96
CA HIS A 412 13.94 4.56 -8.77
C HIS A 412 13.27 3.55 -7.82
N LEU A 413 13.21 2.28 -8.23
CA LEU A 413 12.61 1.22 -7.42
C LEU A 413 13.56 0.78 -6.31
N LEU A 414 13.03 0.62 -5.09
CA LEU A 414 13.80 0.08 -3.96
C LEU A 414 13.96 -1.45 -4.02
N ILE A 415 13.09 -2.10 -4.78
CA ILE A 415 13.18 -3.51 -5.13
C ILE A 415 13.41 -3.56 -6.63
N GLU A 416 14.67 -3.70 -7.04
CA GLU A 416 15.07 -3.60 -8.45
C GLU A 416 14.37 -4.63 -9.34
N ASP A 417 14.32 -5.89 -8.90
CA ASP A 417 13.57 -6.96 -9.57
C ASP A 417 12.19 -7.13 -8.94
N TYR A 418 11.35 -6.11 -9.05
CA TYR A 418 9.93 -6.17 -8.67
C TYR A 418 9.07 -6.38 -9.92
N PRO A 419 8.63 -7.61 -10.24
CA PRO A 419 8.11 -7.94 -11.57
C PRO A 419 6.93 -7.09 -12.03
N TYR A 420 5.92 -6.91 -11.17
CA TYR A 420 4.76 -6.06 -11.44
C TYR A 420 5.15 -4.60 -11.73
N ALA A 421 5.99 -4.00 -10.88
CA ALA A 421 6.37 -2.60 -11.03
C ALA A 421 7.25 -2.39 -12.27
N VAL A 422 8.25 -3.25 -12.47
CA VAL A 422 9.22 -3.14 -13.56
C VAL A 422 8.56 -3.31 -14.93
N ASP A 423 7.66 -4.29 -15.07
CA ASP A 423 6.91 -4.50 -16.32
C ASP A 423 5.82 -3.47 -16.49
N GLY A 424 5.10 -3.15 -15.40
CA GLY A 424 4.03 -2.17 -15.41
C GLY A 424 4.50 -0.78 -15.81
N LEU A 425 5.71 -0.38 -15.40
CA LEU A 425 6.29 0.92 -15.78
C LEU A 425 6.58 1.01 -17.29
N ASP A 426 7.01 -0.09 -17.93
CA ASP A 426 7.17 -0.11 -19.39
C ASP A 426 5.83 0.07 -20.11
N ILE A 427 4.78 -0.60 -19.62
CA ILE A 427 3.41 -0.49 -20.16
C ILE A 427 2.83 0.91 -19.91
N TRP A 428 2.97 1.44 -18.70
CA TRP A 428 2.52 2.78 -18.32
C TRP A 428 3.14 3.86 -19.22
N VAL A 429 4.45 3.80 -19.45
CA VAL A 429 5.14 4.76 -20.33
C VAL A 429 4.61 4.66 -21.76
N ALA A 430 4.36 3.45 -22.27
CA ALA A 430 3.79 3.28 -23.61
C ALA A 430 2.38 3.87 -23.72
N ILE A 431 1.52 3.65 -22.72
CA ILE A 431 0.17 4.24 -22.64
C ILE A 431 0.26 5.76 -22.60
N LYS A 432 1.09 6.32 -21.72
CA LYS A 432 1.22 7.77 -21.53
C LYS A 432 1.70 8.47 -22.80
N LEU A 433 2.70 7.90 -23.50
CA LEU A 433 3.18 8.42 -24.78
C LEU A 433 2.10 8.38 -25.87
N TRP A 434 1.34 7.28 -25.95
CA TRP A 434 0.20 7.16 -26.87
C TRP A 434 -0.85 8.25 -26.62
N VAL A 435 -1.27 8.42 -25.36
CA VAL A 435 -2.26 9.43 -24.97
C VAL A 435 -1.73 10.84 -25.23
N GLU A 436 -0.47 11.12 -24.92
CA GLU A 436 0.15 12.41 -25.15
C GLU A 436 0.17 12.79 -26.64
N GLU A 437 0.61 11.88 -27.52
CA GLU A 437 0.59 12.10 -28.97
C GLU A 437 -0.83 12.34 -29.48
N TYR A 438 -1.81 11.56 -29.02
CA TYR A 438 -3.21 11.67 -29.42
C TYR A 438 -3.85 12.98 -28.95
N VAL A 439 -3.72 13.32 -27.67
CA VAL A 439 -4.30 14.55 -27.09
C VAL A 439 -3.67 15.79 -27.72
N ASN A 440 -2.36 15.82 -27.92
CA ASN A 440 -1.68 16.95 -28.57
C ASN A 440 -2.02 17.08 -30.06
N PHE A 441 -2.52 16.03 -30.70
CA PHE A 441 -3.07 16.14 -32.05
C PHE A 441 -4.37 16.96 -32.07
N TYR A 442 -5.33 16.69 -31.18
CA TYR A 442 -6.62 17.38 -31.15
C TYR A 442 -6.62 18.71 -30.40
N TYR A 443 -5.87 18.82 -29.29
CA TYR A 443 -5.80 20.01 -28.45
C TYR A 443 -4.44 20.69 -28.60
N LYS A 444 -4.42 21.88 -29.23
CA LYS A 444 -3.19 22.65 -29.50
C LYS A 444 -2.79 23.62 -28.39
N SER A 445 -3.68 23.86 -27.44
CA SER A 445 -3.45 24.76 -26.31
C SER A 445 -4.33 24.37 -25.13
N ASP A 446 -3.98 24.83 -23.94
CA ASP A 446 -4.79 24.63 -22.74
C ASP A 446 -6.13 25.37 -22.85
N ALA A 447 -6.17 26.50 -23.56
CA ALA A 447 -7.43 27.21 -23.85
C ALA A 447 -8.43 26.33 -24.61
N ALA A 448 -7.97 25.42 -25.49
CA ALA A 448 -8.84 24.49 -26.20
C ALA A 448 -9.48 23.46 -25.26
N ILE A 449 -8.81 23.09 -24.16
CA ILE A 449 -9.36 22.21 -23.11
C ILE A 449 -10.47 22.92 -22.35
N VAL A 450 -10.22 24.18 -21.96
CA VAL A 450 -11.19 25.00 -21.21
C VAL A 450 -12.44 25.32 -22.05
N GLN A 451 -12.28 25.50 -23.36
CA GLN A 451 -13.37 25.84 -24.28
C GLN A 451 -14.21 24.64 -24.71
N ASP A 452 -13.75 23.41 -24.48
CA ASP A 452 -14.45 22.19 -24.85
C ASP A 452 -15.60 21.89 -23.87
N SER A 453 -16.81 22.30 -24.23
CA SER A 453 -17.98 22.15 -23.36
C SER A 453 -18.37 20.68 -23.10
N GLU A 454 -18.12 19.78 -24.05
CA GLU A 454 -18.40 18.34 -23.87
C GLU A 454 -17.43 17.75 -22.84
N LEU A 455 -16.13 18.04 -22.99
CA LEU A 455 -15.10 17.60 -22.06
C LEU A 455 -15.31 18.15 -20.65
N GLN A 456 -15.65 19.45 -20.51
CA GLN A 456 -15.92 20.05 -19.21
C GLN A 456 -17.16 19.43 -18.55
N ALA A 457 -18.22 19.17 -19.31
CA ALA A 457 -19.43 18.53 -18.80
C ALA A 457 -19.17 17.07 -18.37
N PHE A 458 -18.42 16.32 -19.19
CA PHE A 458 -17.97 14.97 -18.88
C PHE A 458 -17.22 14.92 -17.55
N TRP A 459 -16.17 15.73 -17.40
CA TRP A 459 -15.35 15.69 -16.20
C TRP A 459 -16.13 16.15 -14.96
N LYS A 460 -16.99 17.14 -15.12
CA LYS A 460 -17.89 17.60 -14.05
C LYS A 460 -18.82 16.49 -13.58
N GLU A 461 -19.48 15.76 -14.49
CA GLU A 461 -20.38 14.67 -14.11
C GLU A 461 -19.61 13.51 -13.45
N VAL A 462 -18.42 13.16 -13.96
CA VAL A 462 -17.54 12.17 -13.30
C VAL A 462 -17.28 12.54 -11.85
N VAL A 463 -16.89 13.78 -11.55
CA VAL A 463 -16.50 14.18 -10.20
C VAL A 463 -17.71 14.44 -9.29
N GLU A 464 -18.70 15.20 -9.76
CA GLU A 464 -19.81 15.67 -8.91
C GLU A 464 -20.93 14.63 -8.75
N VAL A 465 -21.05 13.69 -9.69
CA VAL A 465 -22.10 12.66 -9.70
C VAL A 465 -21.49 11.27 -9.62
N GLY A 466 -20.64 10.90 -10.57
CA GLY A 466 -20.07 9.56 -10.69
C GLY A 466 -19.29 9.12 -9.45
N HIS A 467 -18.37 9.96 -9.00
CA HIS A 467 -17.62 9.85 -7.75
C HIS A 467 -18.08 10.91 -6.73
N GLY A 468 -19.39 11.22 -6.72
CA GLY A 468 -19.96 12.35 -5.99
C GLY A 468 -19.68 12.39 -4.48
N ASP A 469 -19.42 11.22 -3.86
CA ASP A 469 -19.04 11.12 -2.45
C ASP A 469 -17.67 11.73 -2.15
N LEU A 470 -16.78 11.80 -3.16
CA LEU A 470 -15.44 12.36 -3.07
C LEU A 470 -15.29 13.68 -3.84
N LYS A 471 -16.38 14.30 -4.30
CA LYS A 471 -16.35 15.53 -5.12
C LYS A 471 -15.61 16.71 -4.49
N ASN A 472 -15.56 16.76 -3.17
CA ASN A 472 -14.90 17.84 -2.41
C ASN A 472 -13.40 17.61 -2.22
N ALA A 473 -12.87 16.48 -2.69
CA ALA A 473 -11.46 16.19 -2.55
C ALA A 473 -10.60 17.17 -3.38
N THR A 474 -9.49 17.62 -2.80
CA THR A 474 -8.63 18.65 -3.42
C THR A 474 -7.74 18.10 -4.53
N TRP A 475 -7.59 16.79 -4.61
CA TRP A 475 -6.72 16.10 -5.57
C TRP A 475 -7.34 15.87 -6.95
N TRP A 476 -8.64 16.14 -7.13
CA TRP A 476 -9.25 16.07 -8.47
C TRP A 476 -8.60 17.08 -9.42
N PHE A 477 -8.22 16.61 -10.61
CA PHE A 477 -7.83 17.49 -11.70
C PHE A 477 -8.93 18.51 -11.98
N LYS A 478 -8.54 19.74 -12.33
CA LYS A 478 -9.51 20.79 -12.68
C LYS A 478 -9.96 20.71 -14.13
N MET A 479 -9.30 19.87 -14.92
CA MET A 479 -9.48 19.70 -16.36
C MET A 479 -9.30 21.03 -17.10
N GLN A 480 -8.24 21.79 -16.77
CA GLN A 480 -8.00 23.13 -17.33
C GLN A 480 -6.83 23.19 -18.32
N ASN A 481 -6.05 22.12 -18.44
CA ASN A 481 -4.87 22.08 -19.29
C ASN A 481 -4.65 20.68 -19.87
N ARG A 482 -3.78 20.60 -20.88
CA ARG A 482 -3.52 19.34 -21.58
C ARG A 482 -2.83 18.31 -20.70
N VAL A 483 -1.98 18.74 -19.76
CA VAL A 483 -1.27 17.83 -18.84
C VAL A 483 -2.27 17.06 -17.99
N GLU A 484 -3.28 17.75 -17.43
CA GLU A 484 -4.35 17.12 -16.65
C GLU A 484 -5.17 16.14 -17.48
N LEU A 485 -5.54 16.49 -18.71
CA LEU A 485 -6.28 15.58 -19.60
C LEU A 485 -5.45 14.33 -19.96
N ILE A 486 -4.18 14.52 -20.31
CA ILE A 486 -3.27 13.42 -20.64
C ILE A 486 -3.13 12.48 -19.44
N GLU A 487 -2.90 13.03 -18.24
CA GLU A 487 -2.73 12.22 -17.04
C GLU A 487 -4.02 11.49 -16.68
N ALA A 488 -5.19 12.16 -16.73
CA ALA A 488 -6.47 11.53 -16.46
C ALA A 488 -6.78 10.38 -17.43
N CYS A 489 -6.56 10.57 -18.73
CA CYS A 489 -6.76 9.53 -19.74
C CYS A 489 -5.75 8.38 -19.56
N ALA A 490 -4.47 8.67 -19.28
CA ALA A 490 -3.46 7.64 -19.05
C ALA A 490 -3.77 6.80 -17.80
N ILE A 491 -4.20 7.43 -16.70
CA ILE A 491 -4.66 6.74 -15.49
C ILE A 491 -5.84 5.83 -15.82
N LEU A 492 -6.85 6.33 -16.53
CA LEU A 492 -8.03 5.54 -16.83
C LEU A 492 -7.75 4.34 -17.73
N ILE A 493 -6.93 4.53 -18.77
CA ILE A 493 -6.50 3.44 -19.66
C ILE A 493 -5.67 2.43 -18.88
N TRP A 494 -4.77 2.87 -18.00
CA TRP A 494 -3.99 1.99 -17.13
C TRP A 494 -4.88 1.14 -16.22
N ILE A 495 -5.86 1.76 -15.54
CA ILE A 495 -6.79 1.06 -14.65
C ILE A 495 -7.58 -0.01 -15.44
N ALA A 496 -8.15 0.40 -16.57
CA ALA A 496 -9.03 -0.45 -17.37
C ALA A 496 -8.29 -1.60 -18.07
N SER A 497 -7.00 -1.45 -18.33
CA SER A 497 -6.20 -2.45 -19.05
C SER A 497 -5.20 -3.16 -18.13
N ALA A 498 -4.00 -2.61 -18.00
CA ALA A 498 -2.85 -3.27 -17.38
C ALA A 498 -3.00 -3.50 -15.88
N LEU A 499 -3.58 -2.55 -15.14
CA LEU A 499 -3.88 -2.76 -13.72
C LEU A 499 -4.85 -3.93 -13.57
N HIS A 500 -6.01 -3.86 -14.24
CA HIS A 500 -7.00 -4.93 -14.23
C HIS A 500 -6.40 -6.29 -14.62
N ALA A 501 -5.62 -6.35 -15.71
CA ALA A 501 -4.99 -7.60 -16.14
C ALA A 501 -4.07 -8.18 -15.05
N ALA A 502 -3.21 -7.34 -14.45
CA ALA A 502 -2.34 -7.73 -13.35
C ALA A 502 -3.13 -8.16 -12.10
N VAL A 503 -4.33 -7.58 -11.90
CA VAL A 503 -5.26 -7.92 -10.83
C VAL A 503 -6.40 -8.86 -11.23
N ASN A 504 -6.30 -9.62 -12.32
CA ASN A 504 -7.40 -10.49 -12.73
C ASN A 504 -6.91 -11.87 -13.21
N PHE A 505 -6.02 -11.90 -14.21
CA PHE A 505 -5.66 -13.16 -14.89
C PHE A 505 -4.71 -14.06 -14.07
N GLY A 506 -4.30 -13.62 -12.87
CA GLY A 506 -3.55 -14.42 -11.89
C GLY A 506 -4.43 -15.17 -10.89
N GLN A 507 -5.74 -14.89 -10.85
CA GLN A 507 -6.68 -15.43 -9.87
C GLN A 507 -6.65 -16.96 -9.79
N TYR A 508 -6.89 -17.67 -10.89
CA TYR A 508 -6.83 -19.14 -10.91
C TYR A 508 -5.40 -19.68 -11.01
N PRO A 509 -4.47 -19.11 -11.81
CA PRO A 509 -3.10 -19.61 -11.83
C PRO A 509 -2.44 -19.70 -10.44
N TYR A 510 -2.72 -18.76 -9.54
CA TYR A 510 -2.22 -18.83 -8.16
C TYR A 510 -3.24 -19.35 -7.14
N GLY A 511 -4.52 -19.00 -7.28
CA GLY A 511 -5.59 -19.37 -6.35
C GLY A 511 -6.27 -20.71 -6.65
N GLY A 512 -6.00 -21.30 -7.82
CA GLY A 512 -6.49 -22.61 -8.26
C GLY A 512 -6.08 -23.77 -7.34
N TYR A 513 -5.10 -23.51 -6.47
CA TYR A 513 -4.78 -24.34 -5.31
C TYR A 513 -5.20 -23.63 -4.02
N ILE A 514 -6.36 -23.99 -3.46
CA ILE A 514 -6.96 -23.29 -2.31
C ILE A 514 -6.07 -23.24 -1.05
N LEU A 515 -5.07 -24.11 -0.91
CA LEU A 515 -4.12 -24.02 0.21
C LEU A 515 -3.13 -22.85 0.04
N ASN A 516 -2.87 -22.43 -1.20
CA ASN A 516 -2.05 -21.28 -1.54
C ASN A 516 -2.83 -19.98 -1.32
N ARG A 517 -4.11 -19.91 -1.75
CA ARG A 517 -4.96 -18.71 -1.61
C ARG A 517 -6.30 -18.99 -0.92
N PRO A 518 -6.30 -19.35 0.38
CA PRO A 518 -7.56 -19.53 1.11
C PRO A 518 -8.34 -18.22 1.18
N THR A 519 -9.64 -18.29 0.92
CA THR A 519 -10.58 -17.15 0.88
C THR A 519 -11.23 -16.85 2.24
N LYS A 520 -11.21 -17.82 3.17
CA LYS A 520 -11.86 -17.72 4.48
C LYS A 520 -11.11 -18.53 5.53
N SER A 521 -11.16 -18.06 6.78
CA SER A 521 -10.72 -18.81 7.95
C SER A 521 -11.85 -18.97 8.97
N ARG A 522 -11.87 -20.12 9.67
CA ARG A 522 -12.98 -20.59 10.51
C ARG A 522 -12.60 -20.89 11.96
N ARG A 523 -11.30 -20.89 12.25
CA ARG A 523 -10.76 -21.10 13.59
C ARG A 523 -9.70 -20.04 13.88
N LEU A 524 -9.58 -19.67 15.15
CA LEU A 524 -8.44 -18.89 15.62
C LEU A 524 -7.21 -19.81 15.76
N MET A 525 -6.04 -19.20 15.96
CA MET A 525 -4.82 -19.96 16.27
C MET A 525 -5.04 -20.79 17.55
N PRO A 526 -4.67 -22.08 17.58
CA PRO A 526 -4.83 -22.91 18.76
C PRO A 526 -3.88 -22.49 19.87
N GLU A 527 -4.37 -22.54 21.12
CA GLU A 527 -3.57 -22.23 22.31
C GLU A 527 -2.82 -23.48 22.81
N LYS A 528 -1.61 -23.28 23.33
CA LYS A 528 -0.78 -24.39 23.81
C LYS A 528 -1.50 -25.14 24.95
N GLY A 529 -1.60 -26.46 24.81
CA GLY A 529 -2.33 -27.32 25.75
C GLY A 529 -3.81 -27.53 25.42
N SER A 530 -4.33 -26.91 24.35
CA SER A 530 -5.69 -27.20 23.86
C SER A 530 -5.73 -28.47 22.99
N ALA A 531 -6.93 -29.05 22.85
CA ALA A 531 -7.14 -30.21 21.98
C ALA A 531 -6.83 -29.89 20.51
N GLU A 532 -7.05 -28.65 20.07
CA GLU A 532 -6.71 -28.17 18.73
C GLU A 532 -5.19 -28.06 18.53
N TYR A 533 -4.44 -27.67 19.57
CA TYR A 533 -2.97 -27.66 19.49
C TYR A 533 -2.41 -29.08 19.38
N ASP A 534 -2.98 -30.03 20.12
CA ASP A 534 -2.68 -31.45 19.97
C ASP A 534 -3.06 -31.98 18.58
N GLU A 535 -4.17 -31.51 17.99
CA GLU A 535 -4.56 -31.83 16.62
C GLU A 535 -3.52 -31.31 15.61
N VAL A 536 -2.99 -30.09 15.78
CA VAL A 536 -1.91 -29.55 14.93
C VAL A 536 -0.65 -30.41 15.04
N SER A 537 -0.27 -30.81 16.26
CA SER A 537 0.91 -31.64 16.51
C SER A 537 0.79 -33.03 15.87
N LYS A 538 -0.37 -33.68 15.99
CA LYS A 538 -0.61 -35.05 15.48
C LYS A 538 -0.94 -35.10 13.99
N ASN A 539 -1.71 -34.13 13.49
CA ASN A 539 -2.18 -34.09 12.12
C ASN A 539 -2.42 -32.66 11.66
N PHE A 540 -1.32 -31.97 11.40
CA PHE A 540 -1.32 -30.60 10.88
C PHE A 540 -2.21 -30.42 9.64
N GLN A 541 -2.20 -31.35 8.68
CA GLN A 541 -2.96 -31.21 7.44
C GLN A 541 -4.47 -31.11 7.74
N LYS A 542 -4.97 -31.99 8.62
CA LYS A 542 -6.36 -31.95 9.08
C LYS A 542 -6.68 -30.65 9.82
N ALA A 543 -5.79 -30.20 10.70
CA ALA A 543 -5.96 -28.94 11.42
C ALA A 543 -6.01 -27.73 10.47
N TYR A 544 -5.12 -27.71 9.46
CA TYR A 544 -5.07 -26.68 8.44
C TYR A 544 -6.35 -26.61 7.62
N LEU A 545 -6.80 -27.76 7.08
CA LEU A 545 -8.05 -27.86 6.30
C LEU A 545 -9.30 -27.53 7.10
N LYS A 546 -9.29 -27.75 8.43
CA LYS A 546 -10.35 -27.31 9.34
C LYS A 546 -10.31 -25.81 9.62
N THR A 547 -9.17 -25.17 9.42
CA THR A 547 -8.97 -23.73 9.67
C THR A 547 -9.34 -22.90 8.45
N ILE A 548 -8.92 -23.29 7.25
CA ILE A 548 -9.14 -22.52 6.01
C ILE A 548 -10.52 -22.82 5.37
N THR A 549 -10.75 -22.29 4.16
CA THR A 549 -11.97 -22.40 3.35
C THR A 549 -12.53 -23.83 3.32
N PRO A 550 -13.83 -24.03 3.65
CA PRO A 550 -14.50 -25.32 3.53
C PRO A 550 -14.44 -25.88 2.11
N LYS A 551 -14.58 -27.19 1.98
CA LYS A 551 -14.56 -27.88 0.68
C LYS A 551 -15.61 -27.32 -0.30
N ASN A 552 -16.84 -27.06 0.14
CA ASN A 552 -17.91 -26.61 -0.76
C ASN A 552 -17.66 -25.18 -1.24
N ASP A 553 -17.33 -24.26 -0.33
CA ASP A 553 -16.91 -22.89 -0.65
C ASP A 553 -15.73 -22.91 -1.63
N ALA A 554 -14.72 -23.77 -1.39
CA ALA A 554 -13.57 -23.90 -2.27
C ALA A 554 -13.95 -24.38 -3.68
N LEU A 555 -14.93 -25.28 -3.84
CA LEU A 555 -15.40 -25.70 -5.17
C LEU A 555 -16.04 -24.53 -5.92
N THR A 556 -16.86 -23.73 -5.23
CA THR A 556 -17.46 -22.51 -5.79
C THR A 556 -16.38 -21.50 -6.17
N ASP A 557 -15.45 -21.20 -5.25
CA ASP A 557 -14.35 -20.27 -5.48
C ASP A 557 -13.52 -20.68 -6.69
N LEU A 558 -13.06 -21.93 -6.74
CA LEU A 558 -12.23 -22.43 -7.84
C LEU A 558 -12.95 -22.35 -9.19
N THR A 559 -14.26 -22.65 -9.22
CA THR A 559 -15.07 -22.54 -10.45
C THR A 559 -15.13 -21.11 -10.95
N ILE A 560 -15.38 -20.16 -10.04
CA ILE A 560 -15.51 -18.75 -10.38
C ILE A 560 -14.16 -18.14 -10.76
N LEU A 561 -13.10 -18.38 -9.98
CA LEU A 561 -11.76 -17.93 -10.33
C LEU A 561 -11.30 -18.47 -11.69
N GLU A 562 -11.67 -19.71 -12.05
CA GLU A 562 -11.35 -20.28 -13.36
C GLU A 562 -12.02 -19.47 -14.48
N VAL A 563 -13.33 -19.19 -14.35
CA VAL A 563 -14.08 -18.38 -15.33
C VAL A 563 -13.48 -16.99 -15.45
N LEU A 564 -13.20 -16.33 -14.31
CA LEU A 564 -12.70 -14.95 -14.30
C LEU A 564 -11.25 -14.83 -14.81
N SER A 565 -10.49 -15.93 -14.84
CA SER A 565 -9.09 -15.94 -15.33
C SER A 565 -8.96 -16.30 -16.81
N ARG A 566 -10.07 -16.46 -17.54
CA ARG A 566 -10.06 -16.91 -18.93
C ARG A 566 -10.28 -15.75 -19.89
N HIS A 567 -9.44 -15.67 -20.91
CA HIS A 567 -9.66 -14.78 -22.05
C HIS A 567 -10.72 -15.37 -22.98
N ALA A 568 -11.68 -14.55 -23.38
CA ALA A 568 -12.62 -14.89 -24.44
C ALA A 568 -11.88 -14.94 -25.80
N SER A 569 -12.43 -15.71 -26.74
CA SER A 569 -11.84 -15.89 -28.07
C SER A 569 -11.89 -14.63 -28.94
N ASP A 570 -12.82 -13.73 -28.62
CA ASP A 570 -13.04 -12.44 -29.29
C ASP A 570 -12.51 -11.25 -28.47
N GLU A 571 -11.61 -11.50 -27.51
CA GLU A 571 -11.00 -10.45 -26.71
C GLU A 571 -10.20 -9.46 -27.57
N GLN A 572 -10.23 -8.18 -27.17
CA GLN A 572 -9.40 -7.14 -27.75
C GLN A 572 -8.31 -6.74 -26.77
N TYR A 573 -7.06 -6.98 -27.15
CA TYR A 573 -5.90 -6.66 -26.32
C TYR A 573 -5.45 -5.21 -26.48
N LEU A 574 -4.69 -4.73 -25.52
CA LEU A 574 -4.11 -3.39 -25.50
C LEU A 574 -3.34 -3.13 -26.80
N GLY A 575 -3.66 -2.02 -27.46
CA GLY A 575 -3.09 -1.68 -28.77
C GLY A 575 -3.78 -2.34 -29.97
N GLN A 576 -4.93 -2.99 -29.77
CA GLN A 576 -5.79 -3.51 -30.82
C GLN A 576 -7.13 -2.76 -30.87
N ARG A 577 -7.76 -2.75 -32.05
CA ARG A 577 -9.13 -2.24 -32.27
C ARG A 577 -9.83 -3.05 -33.34
N ASN A 578 -11.06 -3.48 -33.09
CA ASN A 578 -11.85 -4.27 -34.04
C ASN A 578 -12.19 -3.52 -35.34
N GLU A 579 -12.29 -2.19 -35.30
CA GLU A 579 -12.58 -1.38 -36.49
C GLU A 579 -11.36 -1.19 -37.41
N GLY A 580 -10.19 -1.72 -37.02
CA GLY A 580 -8.94 -1.56 -37.77
C GLY A 580 -8.56 -0.09 -37.89
N GLU A 581 -8.56 0.45 -39.11
CA GLU A 581 -8.26 1.87 -39.39
C GLU A 581 -9.53 2.73 -39.53
N LEU A 582 -10.72 2.17 -39.37
CA LEU A 582 -11.99 2.86 -39.65
C LEU A 582 -12.55 3.67 -38.47
N TRP A 583 -11.96 3.57 -37.28
CA TRP A 583 -12.43 4.30 -36.09
C TRP A 583 -12.16 5.81 -36.14
N THR A 584 -11.27 6.26 -37.03
CA THR A 584 -11.05 7.68 -37.34
C THR A 584 -10.53 7.87 -38.76
N SER A 585 -10.85 9.00 -39.38
CA SER A 585 -10.29 9.41 -40.67
C SER A 585 -8.94 10.12 -40.54
N ASP A 586 -8.52 10.45 -39.32
CA ASP A 586 -7.33 11.24 -39.07
C ASP A 586 -6.07 10.36 -39.14
N SER A 587 -5.20 10.62 -40.13
CA SER A 587 -4.02 9.78 -40.39
C SER A 587 -3.00 9.78 -39.25
N LEU A 588 -2.76 10.93 -38.60
CA LEU A 588 -1.76 11.03 -37.53
C LEU A 588 -2.13 10.21 -36.28
N PRO A 589 -3.38 10.28 -35.76
CA PRO A 589 -3.85 9.35 -34.73
C PRO A 589 -3.74 7.86 -35.12
N LEU A 590 -4.05 7.50 -36.38
CA LEU A 590 -3.89 6.12 -36.86
C LEU A 590 -2.41 5.67 -36.83
N GLU A 591 -1.50 6.52 -37.29
CA GLU A 591 -0.06 6.24 -37.25
C GLU A 591 0.49 6.15 -35.84
N SER A 592 0.03 7.04 -34.95
CA SER A 592 0.39 7.02 -33.53
C SER A 592 -0.12 5.74 -32.84
N PHE A 593 -1.33 5.28 -33.17
CA PHE A 593 -1.85 4.00 -32.66
C PHE A 593 -1.04 2.80 -33.17
N LYS A 594 -0.62 2.81 -34.44
CA LYS A 594 0.30 1.79 -34.98
C LYS A 594 1.67 1.81 -34.29
N ARG A 595 2.19 2.99 -33.91
CA ARG A 595 3.41 3.09 -33.10
C ARG A 595 3.21 2.49 -31.72
N PHE A 596 2.07 2.77 -31.08
CA PHE A 596 1.72 2.18 -29.78
C PHE A 596 1.69 0.65 -29.83
N GLY A 597 1.00 0.05 -30.82
CA GLY A 597 0.97 -1.40 -30.99
C GLY A 597 2.36 -2.02 -31.22
N ARG A 598 3.21 -1.40 -32.06
CA ARG A 598 4.61 -1.83 -32.22
C ARG A 598 5.40 -1.73 -30.92
N LYS A 599 5.20 -0.65 -30.16
CA LYS A 599 5.89 -0.45 -28.89
C LYS A 599 5.52 -1.52 -27.87
N LEU A 600 4.26 -1.92 -27.80
CA LEU A 600 3.82 -3.03 -26.95
C LEU A 600 4.47 -4.36 -27.36
N ALA A 601 4.56 -4.65 -28.65
CA ALA A 601 5.25 -5.84 -29.13
C ALA A 601 6.75 -5.85 -28.75
N GLU A 602 7.44 -4.70 -28.85
CA GLU A 602 8.82 -4.54 -28.36
C GLU A 602 8.93 -4.78 -26.85
N ILE A 603 7.99 -4.22 -26.07
CA ILE A 603 7.93 -4.43 -24.62
C ILE A 603 7.77 -5.91 -24.32
N GLU A 604 6.87 -6.63 -25.00
CA GLU A 604 6.70 -8.07 -24.77
C GLU A 604 8.00 -8.86 -24.96
N GLN A 605 8.77 -8.57 -26.01
CA GLN A 605 10.07 -9.21 -26.22
C GLN A 605 11.06 -8.89 -25.09
N LYS A 606 11.04 -7.65 -24.58
CA LYS A 606 11.82 -7.26 -23.40
C LYS A 606 11.39 -8.04 -22.15
N LEU A 607 10.09 -8.24 -21.94
CA LEU A 607 9.57 -9.00 -20.79
C LEU A 607 9.92 -10.48 -20.89
N ILE A 608 9.89 -11.06 -22.10
CA ILE A 608 10.40 -12.41 -22.38
C ILE A 608 11.88 -12.51 -22.04
N GLY A 609 12.68 -11.53 -22.46
CA GLY A 609 14.09 -11.44 -22.10
C GLY A 609 14.32 -11.42 -20.59
N ARG A 610 13.56 -10.59 -19.85
CA ARG A 610 13.62 -10.53 -18.38
C ARG A 610 13.25 -11.84 -17.73
N ASN A 611 12.17 -12.49 -18.19
CA ASN A 611 11.80 -13.77 -17.65
C ASN A 611 12.91 -14.78 -17.91
N ASN A 612 13.56 -14.83 -19.06
CA ASN A 612 14.67 -15.76 -19.30
C ASN A 612 16.01 -15.41 -18.62
N ASP A 613 16.09 -14.30 -17.88
CA ASP A 613 17.30 -13.88 -17.17
C ASP A 613 17.35 -14.50 -15.76
N GLU A 614 18.25 -15.47 -15.57
CA GLU A 614 18.43 -16.18 -14.29
C GLU A 614 18.90 -15.28 -13.14
N SER A 615 19.42 -14.08 -13.43
CA SER A 615 19.77 -13.10 -12.40
C SER A 615 18.54 -12.44 -11.77
N LEU A 616 17.40 -12.42 -12.47
CA LEU A 616 16.13 -11.85 -12.01
C LEU A 616 15.29 -12.91 -11.25
N ARG A 617 15.69 -13.14 -9.99
CA ARG A 617 15.20 -14.26 -9.16
C ARG A 617 13.72 -14.16 -8.75
N ASN A 618 13.16 -12.96 -8.69
CA ASN A 618 11.78 -12.76 -8.24
C ASN A 618 10.75 -13.10 -9.34
N ARG A 619 11.21 -13.36 -10.57
CA ARG A 619 10.36 -13.59 -11.75
C ARG A 619 9.86 -15.01 -11.91
N TYR A 620 10.51 -16.00 -11.28
CA TYR A 620 10.09 -17.42 -11.30
C TYR A 620 9.69 -18.00 -9.96
N GLY A 621 10.39 -17.56 -8.90
CA GLY A 621 10.28 -18.15 -7.58
C GLY A 621 10.56 -19.67 -7.57
N PRO A 622 10.37 -20.31 -6.41
CA PRO A 622 10.56 -21.75 -6.27
C PRO A 622 9.45 -22.57 -6.96
N VAL A 623 8.34 -21.93 -7.34
CA VAL A 623 7.24 -22.56 -8.11
C VAL A 623 7.53 -22.63 -9.61
N LYS A 624 8.61 -21.99 -10.09
CA LYS A 624 9.03 -22.00 -11.50
C LYS A 624 7.95 -21.52 -12.46
N MET A 625 7.24 -20.46 -12.09
CA MET A 625 6.14 -19.90 -12.87
C MET A 625 6.52 -18.50 -13.35
N PRO A 626 6.95 -18.27 -14.60
CA PRO A 626 7.39 -16.94 -15.04
C PRO A 626 6.29 -15.87 -14.85
N TYR A 627 6.68 -14.63 -14.51
CA TYR A 627 5.73 -13.52 -14.39
C TYR A 627 5.33 -13.01 -15.78
N THR A 628 4.17 -13.44 -16.27
CA THR A 628 3.68 -13.14 -17.62
C THR A 628 2.41 -12.30 -17.67
N LEU A 629 1.87 -11.91 -16.51
CA LEU A 629 0.58 -11.18 -16.39
C LEU A 629 0.54 -9.84 -17.13
N LEU A 630 1.70 -9.21 -17.36
CA LEU A 630 1.82 -7.95 -18.08
C LEU A 630 2.39 -8.10 -19.49
N TYR A 631 2.38 -9.31 -20.05
CA TYR A 631 2.62 -9.48 -21.47
C TYR A 631 1.40 -8.92 -22.23
N PRO A 632 1.59 -7.99 -23.18
CA PRO A 632 0.48 -7.37 -23.91
C PRO A 632 -0.44 -8.37 -24.62
N SER A 633 0.10 -9.43 -25.22
CA SER A 633 -0.68 -10.39 -26.02
C SER A 633 -0.96 -11.72 -25.30
N SER A 634 -2.07 -12.34 -25.68
CA SER A 634 -2.43 -13.72 -25.32
C SER A 634 -3.29 -14.38 -26.39
N GLU A 635 -3.34 -15.71 -26.34
CA GLU A 635 -4.37 -16.53 -26.98
C GLU A 635 -5.61 -16.63 -26.06
N GLU A 636 -6.69 -17.23 -26.57
CA GLU A 636 -7.89 -17.53 -25.79
C GLU A 636 -7.61 -18.50 -24.62
N GLY A 637 -8.45 -18.44 -23.58
CA GLY A 637 -8.42 -19.37 -22.44
C GLY A 637 -7.59 -18.90 -21.25
N LEU A 638 -7.14 -19.86 -20.43
CA LEU A 638 -6.49 -19.61 -19.14
C LEU A 638 -4.97 -19.60 -19.31
N THR A 639 -4.42 -18.42 -19.61
CA THR A 639 -3.03 -18.29 -20.09
C THR A 639 -2.08 -17.63 -19.09
N CYS A 640 -2.61 -16.93 -18.07
CA CYS A 640 -1.83 -16.12 -17.12
C CYS A 640 -0.99 -15.01 -17.81
N ARG A 641 -1.46 -14.49 -18.94
CA ARG A 641 -0.84 -13.43 -19.73
C ARG A 641 -1.87 -12.73 -20.60
N GLY A 642 -1.53 -11.59 -21.19
CA GLY A 642 -2.44 -10.82 -22.04
C GLY A 642 -3.05 -9.66 -21.27
N ILE A 643 -3.00 -8.48 -21.88
CA ILE A 643 -3.61 -7.28 -21.33
C ILE A 643 -4.79 -6.89 -22.22
N PRO A 644 -6.05 -7.17 -21.84
CA PRO A 644 -7.21 -6.64 -22.53
C PRO A 644 -7.24 -5.12 -22.56
N ASN A 645 -7.97 -4.53 -23.50
CA ASN A 645 -8.21 -3.09 -23.52
C ASN A 645 -9.01 -2.63 -22.29
N SER A 646 -9.91 -3.47 -21.76
CA SER A 646 -10.93 -3.11 -20.78
C SER A 646 -11.08 -4.15 -19.65
N ILE A 647 -11.92 -3.80 -18.68
CA ILE A 647 -12.39 -4.73 -17.65
C ILE A 647 -13.54 -5.54 -18.26
N SER A 648 -13.21 -6.65 -18.94
CA SER A 648 -14.15 -7.44 -19.76
C SER A 648 -14.69 -8.70 -19.08
N ILE A 649 -14.09 -9.09 -17.95
CA ILE A 649 -14.41 -10.26 -17.13
C ILE A 649 -14.11 -9.91 -15.67
#